data_AF-A0A962WN00-F1
#
_entry.id   AF-A0A962WN00-F1
#
_cell.length_a   1.000
_cell.length_b   1.000
_cell.length_c   1.000
_cell.angle_alpha   90.00
_cell.angle_beta   90.00
_cell.angle_gamma   90.00
#
_symmetry.space_group_name_H-M   'P 1'
#
loop_
_entity.id
_entity.type
_entity.pdbx_description
1 polymer ?
#
loop_
_entity_poly.entity_id
_entity_poly.type
_entity_poly.pdbx_seq_one_letter_code
_entity_poly.pdbx_strand_id
1 'polypeptide(L)'
;MRFRLAAWIMRHRASVGVAFLLVTIGMAAGFPHVQIRTIFNDLLPLDDPYVKVFFAHRNFGNPLTMSIMVKRKDGDIYNPETLDKVFRMTRDIDLAPGIDHDQVVSISTEKLRYAEANAEGIDMRPLMDDHAPTTEEEIQDFRRRVEKSPNAQRFYISTDETATLINAAFLDSVDYGEAFDFVQKLVVEARDAHHEVHLAGQPALTGWVYLLQKQTYNIFGVTLAALVIALVFYMRNLAGTVTPIVCAAVAAVWGFGFIGWMARPIEPLLMIVPLLLIARSFSHCVQYTERYYEVLMHLKDRRKAAEITMAIMMAPSVLGIMTDVFGIVFIAVAPIKTMENHAIFCGMWALFIIPTGVFLISILLSYLPAPRNLEAIVGGEKKESGIHLVQEQLLDRISRLTFGKTARLTGVVFIGIAVAAVYLNSQIKIGNPVEGSNLLWHDSEFNTAVRAINAHFPGMNTLEIVLEAKNNDMNRRIARTAEVAKVSGELQTIIESNHELQPRATLSFTDYMGEVNRLFSGGNPKWLPLDQTDDAIAAAGFATMMGSSPINFSHVVDFNVQNSTVSLWYKDNKQETVDAALESARQAVAQVGEDHPEFRVRLGTGVIALQQAMNSVVERYHWFILGLVNLAVMVISAYAYRSLMAAVILLVPVNLSNFLLGASMHVLGIGMDINAVIVAVMGVGVGIDYGIYLLSRICEEYTAHDHNLPQAINAALTTTGKAIMFTATIMLLGILPWYFLSDLKFMADMGMLLVAIMLINMVLSLVLLPLLVWFIHPRFLAREDLMVGESFDIREFAGEAHVA
;
A
#
# COMPACT_ATOMS: atom_id res chain seq x y z
N MET A 1 -23.42 35.84 -2.32
CA MET A 1 -22.72 35.40 -1.08
C MET A 1 -21.20 35.41 -1.26
N ARG A 2 -20.64 34.67 -2.24
CA ARG A 2 -19.20 34.60 -2.57
C ARG A 2 -18.50 35.96 -2.65
N PHE A 3 -19.01 36.89 -3.46
CA PHE A 3 -18.48 38.26 -3.57
C PHE A 3 -18.49 39.05 -2.25
N ARG A 4 -19.54 38.90 -1.42
CA ARG A 4 -19.59 39.56 -0.10
C ARG A 4 -18.52 39.02 0.85
N LEU A 5 -18.29 37.70 0.82
CA LEU A 5 -17.25 37.06 1.60
C LEU A 5 -15.86 37.51 1.13
N ALA A 6 -15.62 37.52 -0.19
CA ALA A 6 -14.36 37.99 -0.76
C ALA A 6 -14.07 39.44 -0.38
N ALA A 7 -15.06 40.33 -0.52
CA ALA A 7 -14.96 41.73 -0.11
C ALA A 7 -14.65 41.87 1.40
N TRP A 8 -15.26 41.06 2.25
CA TRP A 8 -15.00 41.08 3.69
C TRP A 8 -13.58 40.62 4.02
N ILE A 9 -13.12 39.52 3.43
CA ILE A 9 -11.76 38.99 3.62
C ILE A 9 -10.73 40.02 3.14
N MET A 10 -10.94 40.61 1.97
CA MET A 10 -10.03 41.60 1.40
C MET A 10 -10.05 42.93 2.16
N ARG A 11 -11.17 43.27 2.80
CA ARG A 11 -11.25 44.40 3.74
C ARG A 11 -10.40 44.17 4.99
N HIS A 12 -10.40 42.95 5.52
CA HIS A 12 -9.75 42.54 6.77
C HIS A 12 -8.48 41.69 6.55
N ARG A 13 -7.84 41.79 5.38
CA ARG A 13 -6.74 40.90 4.96
C ARG A 13 -5.56 40.81 5.95
N ALA A 14 -5.28 41.88 6.72
CA ALA A 14 -4.24 41.87 7.73
C ALA A 14 -4.61 40.98 8.93
N SER A 15 -5.83 41.12 9.48
CA SER A 15 -6.28 40.29 10.60
C SER A 15 -6.49 38.83 10.18
N VAL A 16 -6.98 38.59 8.95
CA VAL A 16 -7.08 37.24 8.40
C VAL A 16 -5.70 36.62 8.22
N GLY A 17 -4.71 37.37 7.73
CA GLY A 17 -3.32 36.90 7.63
C GLY A 17 -2.70 36.54 9.00
N VAL A 18 -2.94 37.35 10.04
CA VAL A 18 -2.52 37.04 11.41
C VAL A 18 -3.22 35.77 11.93
N ALA A 19 -4.51 35.60 11.65
CA ALA A 19 -5.23 34.39 12.02
C ALA A 19 -4.62 33.13 11.36
N PHE A 20 -4.28 33.18 10.06
CA PHE A 20 -3.55 32.10 9.39
C PHE A 20 -2.21 31.80 10.07
N LEU A 21 -1.44 32.83 10.45
CA LEU A 21 -0.17 32.64 11.16
C LEU A 21 -0.38 31.93 12.51
N LEU A 22 -1.35 32.39 13.31
CA LEU A 22 -1.66 31.81 14.62
C LEU A 22 -2.11 30.35 14.53
N VAL A 23 -3.00 30.04 13.59
CA VAL A 23 -3.43 28.65 13.34
C VAL A 23 -2.25 27.80 12.88
N THR A 24 -1.38 28.34 12.02
CA THR A 24 -0.18 27.62 11.57
C THR A 24 0.77 27.33 12.72
N ILE A 25 0.98 28.26 13.64
CA ILE A 25 1.79 28.04 14.86
C ILE A 25 1.13 26.97 15.75
N GLY A 26 -0.19 27.04 15.95
CA GLY A 26 -0.92 26.05 16.74
C GLY A 26 -0.84 24.63 16.14
N MET A 27 -0.95 24.50 14.82
CA MET A 27 -0.75 23.22 14.13
C MET A 27 0.71 22.78 14.18
N ALA A 28 1.67 23.69 14.01
CA ALA A 28 3.10 23.38 14.07
C ALA A 28 3.51 22.79 15.43
N ALA A 29 2.84 23.15 16.52
CA ALA A 29 3.10 22.57 17.84
C ALA A 29 2.71 21.08 17.96
N GLY A 30 1.96 20.53 16.99
CA GLY A 30 1.65 19.10 16.89
C GLY A 30 2.80 18.25 16.34
N PHE A 31 3.80 18.84 15.65
CA PHE A 31 4.89 18.10 15.01
C PHE A 31 5.66 17.12 15.92
N PRO A 32 6.00 17.47 17.17
CA PRO A 32 6.71 16.56 18.08
C PRO A 32 5.95 15.25 18.38
N HIS A 33 4.65 15.22 18.14
CA HIS A 33 3.78 14.06 18.41
C HIS A 33 3.56 13.19 17.16
N VAL A 34 4.11 13.56 16.00
CA VAL A 34 3.98 12.79 14.77
C VAL A 34 4.76 11.48 14.89
N GLN A 35 4.06 10.35 14.77
CA GLN A 35 4.66 9.01 14.79
C GLN A 35 4.62 8.40 13.40
N ILE A 36 5.78 8.11 12.81
CA ILE A 36 5.90 7.40 11.54
C ILE A 36 6.44 6.01 11.85
N ARG A 37 5.54 5.02 11.93
CA ARG A 37 5.88 3.62 12.21
C ARG A 37 4.80 2.68 11.70
N THR A 38 5.22 1.51 11.26
CA THR A 38 4.38 0.38 10.89
C THR A 38 3.98 -0.42 12.12
N ILE A 39 2.70 -0.77 12.22
CA ILE A 39 2.15 -1.66 13.24
C ILE A 39 1.44 -2.79 12.51
N PHE A 40 2.02 -4.00 12.55
CA PHE A 40 1.51 -5.13 11.75
C PHE A 40 0.03 -5.42 12.00
N ASN A 41 -0.39 -5.44 13.26
CA ASN A 41 -1.79 -5.69 13.63
C ASN A 41 -2.77 -4.67 13.05
N ASP A 42 -2.34 -3.42 12.82
CA ASP A 42 -3.18 -2.36 12.26
C ASP A 42 -3.28 -2.44 10.72
N LEU A 43 -2.50 -3.32 10.07
CA LEU A 43 -2.59 -3.62 8.64
C LEU A 43 -3.63 -4.71 8.33
N LEU A 44 -4.00 -5.52 9.34
CA LEU A 44 -4.92 -6.63 9.16
C LEU A 44 -6.39 -6.18 9.24
N PRO A 45 -7.30 -6.77 8.43
CA PRO A 45 -8.72 -6.51 8.52
C PRO A 45 -9.36 -7.21 9.72
N LEU A 46 -9.88 -6.43 10.66
CA LEU A 46 -10.38 -6.95 11.94
C LEU A 46 -11.72 -7.71 11.83
N ASP A 47 -12.46 -7.52 10.73
CA ASP A 47 -13.73 -8.19 10.47
C ASP A 47 -13.55 -9.58 9.83
N ASP A 48 -12.38 -9.86 9.24
CA ASP A 48 -12.11 -11.08 8.48
C ASP A 48 -12.02 -12.33 9.41
N PRO A 49 -12.65 -13.46 9.04
CA PRO A 49 -12.60 -14.70 9.82
C PRO A 49 -11.17 -15.20 10.08
N TYR A 50 -10.26 -15.12 9.11
CA TYR A 50 -8.89 -15.60 9.26
C TYR A 50 -8.12 -14.79 10.30
N VAL A 51 -8.32 -13.46 10.30
CA VAL A 51 -7.70 -12.55 11.27
C VAL A 51 -8.25 -12.77 12.68
N LYS A 52 -9.55 -13.08 12.82
CA LYS A 52 -10.14 -13.44 14.11
C LYS A 52 -9.55 -14.73 14.69
N VAL A 53 -9.34 -15.75 13.84
CA VAL A 53 -8.66 -16.99 14.26
C VAL A 53 -7.22 -16.71 14.68
N PHE A 54 -6.50 -15.85 13.93
CA PHE A 54 -5.14 -15.44 14.29
C PHE A 54 -5.06 -14.75 15.65
N PHE A 55 -5.95 -13.80 15.94
CA PHE A 55 -5.97 -13.16 17.26
C PHE A 55 -6.39 -14.10 18.39
N ALA A 56 -7.18 -15.13 18.11
CA ALA A 56 -7.55 -16.16 19.08
C ALA A 56 -6.41 -17.15 19.36
N HIS A 57 -5.55 -17.43 18.36
CA HIS A 57 -4.50 -18.44 18.43
C HIS A 57 -3.15 -17.93 17.90
N ARG A 58 -2.60 -16.91 18.56
CA ARG A 58 -1.37 -16.21 18.11
C ARG A 58 -0.11 -17.07 18.05
N ASN A 59 -0.08 -18.16 18.80
CA ASN A 59 1.04 -19.09 18.83
C ASN A 59 1.16 -19.91 17.53
N PHE A 60 0.08 -20.03 16.75
CA PHE A 60 0.07 -20.77 15.49
C PHE A 60 0.39 -19.84 14.31
N GLY A 61 1.41 -20.24 13.53
CA GLY A 61 1.81 -19.52 12.32
C GLY A 61 2.17 -18.05 12.55
N ASN A 62 2.92 -17.74 13.62
CA ASN A 62 3.30 -16.36 13.98
C ASN A 62 4.02 -15.66 12.81
N PRO A 63 3.41 -14.65 12.19
CA PRO A 63 3.99 -13.97 11.03
C PRO A 63 5.21 -13.12 11.42
N LEU A 64 5.39 -12.78 12.71
CA LEU A 64 6.52 -12.00 13.22
C LEU A 64 7.77 -12.86 13.44
N THR A 65 8.07 -13.76 12.50
CA THR A 65 9.24 -14.65 12.55
C THR A 65 10.30 -14.19 11.56
N MET A 66 11.55 -14.12 12.00
CA MET A 66 12.71 -14.04 11.13
C MET A 66 13.31 -15.44 10.92
N SER A 67 13.63 -15.76 9.67
CA SER A 67 14.30 -17.00 9.28
C SER A 67 15.68 -16.68 8.73
N ILE A 68 16.71 -17.27 9.34
CA ILE A 68 18.10 -17.13 8.95
C ILE A 68 18.58 -18.47 8.40
N MET A 69 18.97 -18.50 7.12
CA MET A 69 19.63 -19.65 6.52
C MET A 69 21.15 -19.46 6.60
N VAL A 70 21.84 -20.46 7.15
CA VAL A 70 23.30 -20.58 7.11
C VAL A 70 23.64 -21.73 6.16
N LYS A 71 24.28 -21.41 5.03
CA LYS A 71 24.68 -22.38 4.01
C LYS A 71 26.19 -22.44 3.88
N ARG A 72 26.74 -23.65 3.81
CA ARG A 72 28.14 -23.88 3.46
C ARG A 72 28.31 -23.93 1.93
N LYS A 73 29.37 -23.29 1.42
CA LYS A 73 29.68 -23.20 -0.02
C LYS A 73 30.45 -24.40 -0.54
N ASP A 74 31.21 -25.06 0.33
CA ASP A 74 32.23 -26.07 0.02
C ASP A 74 32.01 -27.41 0.75
N GLY A 75 30.75 -27.82 0.96
CA GLY A 75 30.43 -29.11 1.58
C GLY A 75 29.14 -29.09 2.38
N ASP A 76 29.03 -30.03 3.32
CA ASP A 76 27.90 -30.17 4.24
C ASP A 76 28.06 -29.34 5.53
N ILE A 77 26.98 -29.19 6.30
CA ILE A 77 26.98 -28.44 7.57
C ILE A 77 27.75 -29.11 8.71
N TYR A 78 28.15 -30.38 8.57
CA TYR A 78 28.69 -31.20 9.65
C TYR A 78 30.19 -31.01 9.79
N ASN A 79 30.57 -29.83 10.28
CA ASN A 79 31.96 -29.47 10.51
C ASN A 79 32.05 -28.50 11.69
N PRO A 80 33.23 -28.41 12.36
CA PRO A 80 33.35 -27.63 13.58
C PRO A 80 33.04 -26.14 13.37
N GLU A 81 33.46 -25.59 12.24
CA GLU A 81 33.34 -24.16 11.93
C GLU A 81 31.88 -23.74 11.73
N THR A 82 31.12 -24.47 10.92
CA THR A 82 29.70 -24.19 10.66
C THR A 82 28.85 -24.43 11.90
N LEU A 83 29.07 -25.52 12.63
CA LEU A 83 28.29 -25.85 13.82
C LEU A 83 28.54 -24.85 14.96
N ASP A 84 29.80 -24.43 15.20
CA ASP A 84 30.13 -23.37 16.16
C ASP A 84 29.52 -22.03 15.76
N LYS A 85 29.54 -21.71 14.46
CA LYS A 85 28.91 -20.49 13.95
C LYS A 85 27.40 -20.48 14.22
N VAL A 86 26.69 -21.56 13.90
CA VAL A 86 25.24 -21.69 14.13
C VAL A 86 24.93 -21.65 15.62
N PHE A 87 25.75 -22.30 16.45
CA PHE A 87 25.63 -22.28 17.91
C PHE A 87 25.72 -20.86 18.48
N ARG A 88 26.78 -20.10 18.12
CA ARG A 88 26.96 -18.72 18.58
C ARG A 88 25.88 -17.80 18.04
N MET A 89 25.59 -17.88 16.75
CA MET A 89 24.60 -17.03 16.10
C MET A 89 23.20 -17.22 16.71
N THR A 90 22.82 -18.45 17.05
CA THR A 90 21.53 -18.72 17.72
C THR A 90 21.47 -18.03 19.09
N ARG A 91 22.55 -18.07 19.88
CA ARG A 91 22.61 -17.42 21.20
C ARG A 91 22.64 -15.89 21.10
N ASP A 92 23.33 -15.37 20.10
CA ASP A 92 23.40 -13.93 19.87
C ASP A 92 22.06 -13.39 19.39
N ILE A 93 21.35 -14.13 18.51
CA ILE A 93 19.99 -13.77 18.07
C ILE A 93 19.02 -13.75 19.24
N ASP A 94 19.15 -14.65 20.22
CA ASP A 94 18.32 -14.65 21.44
C ASP A 94 18.47 -13.37 22.29
N LEU A 95 19.48 -12.53 22.03
CA LEU A 95 19.66 -11.23 22.66
C LEU A 95 19.01 -10.08 21.88
N ALA A 96 18.36 -10.36 20.74
CA ALA A 96 17.74 -9.35 19.90
C ALA A 96 16.58 -8.63 20.63
N PRO A 97 16.44 -7.30 20.49
CA PRO A 97 15.34 -6.56 21.11
C PRO A 97 13.97 -7.06 20.68
N GLY A 98 13.08 -7.32 21.64
CA GLY A 98 11.70 -7.73 21.38
C GLY A 98 11.53 -9.16 20.87
N ILE A 99 12.58 -9.98 20.93
CA ILE A 99 12.51 -11.41 20.60
C ILE A 99 11.65 -12.17 21.62
N ASP A 100 10.99 -13.22 21.14
CA ASP A 100 10.36 -14.21 22.00
C ASP A 100 11.35 -15.35 22.24
N HIS A 101 12.01 -15.34 23.40
CA HIS A 101 13.02 -16.34 23.80
C HIS A 101 12.48 -17.78 23.74
N ASP A 102 11.18 -17.92 24.00
CA ASP A 102 10.48 -19.21 23.97
C ASP A 102 10.21 -19.71 22.54
N GLN A 103 10.41 -18.87 21.52
CA GLN A 103 10.17 -19.18 20.11
C GLN A 103 11.41 -19.01 19.20
N VAL A 104 12.62 -19.10 19.76
CA VAL A 104 13.85 -19.32 18.98
C VAL A 104 14.11 -20.81 18.79
N VAL A 105 14.21 -21.28 17.54
CA VAL A 105 14.42 -22.69 17.19
C VAL A 105 15.53 -22.83 16.14
N SER A 106 16.53 -23.64 16.46
CA SER A 106 17.60 -24.05 15.54
C SER A 106 18.20 -25.39 15.97
N ILE A 107 19.09 -25.95 15.15
CA ILE A 107 19.80 -27.21 15.44
C ILE A 107 20.67 -27.16 16.70
N SER A 108 20.95 -25.97 17.24
CA SER A 108 21.69 -25.77 18.49
C SER A 108 20.81 -25.55 19.71
N THR A 109 19.50 -25.37 19.53
CA THR A 109 18.57 -25.16 20.64
C THR A 109 18.19 -26.48 21.31
N GLU A 110 17.83 -26.43 22.61
CA GLU A 110 17.30 -27.58 23.34
C GLU A 110 15.92 -28.07 22.84
N LYS A 111 15.29 -27.29 21.96
CA LYS A 111 13.95 -27.53 21.41
C LYS A 111 13.96 -28.56 20.29
N LEU A 112 15.03 -28.60 19.48
CA LEU A 112 15.23 -29.65 18.50
C LEU A 112 15.91 -30.84 19.17
N ARG A 113 15.19 -31.96 19.19
CA ARG A 113 15.58 -33.16 19.93
C ARG A 113 15.57 -34.37 19.02
N TYR A 114 16.37 -35.35 19.40
CA TYR A 114 16.25 -36.70 18.90
C TYR A 114 15.76 -37.61 20.03
N ALA A 115 15.19 -38.73 19.65
CA ALA A 115 14.70 -39.71 20.60
C ALA A 115 15.13 -41.10 20.14
N GLU A 116 15.64 -41.90 21.08
CA GLU A 116 16.08 -43.27 20.81
C GLU A 116 15.61 -44.22 21.91
N ALA A 117 15.29 -45.46 21.51
CA ALA A 117 15.01 -46.54 22.43
C ALA A 117 16.30 -47.30 22.73
N ASN A 118 16.64 -47.46 24.01
CA ASN A 118 17.76 -48.24 24.50
C ASN A 118 17.27 -49.30 25.52
N ALA A 119 18.20 -50.07 26.11
CA ALA A 119 17.85 -51.13 27.06
C ALA A 119 17.23 -50.62 28.38
N GLU A 120 17.44 -49.35 28.73
CA GLU A 120 16.94 -48.73 29.96
C GLU A 120 15.63 -47.96 29.75
N GLY A 121 15.27 -47.65 28.50
CA GLY A 121 14.03 -46.97 28.15
C GLY A 121 14.15 -46.12 26.90
N ILE A 122 13.33 -45.06 26.82
CA ILE A 122 13.45 -44.04 25.77
C ILE A 122 14.22 -42.87 26.33
N ASP A 123 15.28 -42.51 25.62
CA ASP A 123 16.10 -41.35 25.92
C ASP A 123 15.80 -40.25 24.90
N MET A 124 15.44 -39.06 25.40
CA MET A 124 15.14 -37.89 24.58
C MET A 124 16.10 -36.77 24.95
N ARG A 125 16.95 -36.36 24.01
CA ARG A 125 17.98 -35.35 24.24
C ARG A 125 18.01 -34.30 23.13
N PRO A 126 18.49 -33.09 23.42
CA PRO A 126 18.82 -32.11 22.39
C PRO A 126 19.74 -32.68 21.31
N LEU A 127 19.66 -32.14 20.09
CA LEU A 127 20.60 -32.49 19.03
C LEU A 127 22.03 -32.06 19.38
N MET A 128 22.19 -30.82 19.83
CA MET A 128 23.46 -30.25 20.26
C MET A 128 23.49 -30.12 21.79
N ASP A 129 24.64 -30.38 22.39
CA ASP A 129 24.83 -30.26 23.84
C ASP A 129 25.10 -28.79 24.23
N ASP A 130 25.76 -28.54 25.36
CA ASP A 130 26.05 -27.18 25.88
C ASP A 130 27.16 -26.43 25.11
N HIS A 131 27.75 -27.07 24.09
CA HIS A 131 28.74 -26.53 23.18
C HIS A 131 28.60 -27.13 21.78
N ALA A 132 29.18 -26.47 20.78
CA ALA A 132 29.21 -26.98 19.43
C ALA A 132 30.20 -28.16 19.29
N PRO A 133 29.88 -29.20 18.51
CA PRO A 133 30.80 -30.30 18.19
C PRO A 133 32.11 -29.79 17.58
N THR A 134 33.24 -30.20 18.17
CA THR A 134 34.59 -29.77 17.74
C THR A 134 35.44 -30.92 17.23
N THR A 135 35.24 -32.13 17.74
CA THR A 135 35.98 -33.32 17.32
C THR A 135 35.21 -34.11 16.24
N GLU A 136 35.94 -34.89 15.44
CA GLU A 136 35.30 -35.74 14.43
C GLU A 136 34.30 -36.73 15.06
N GLU A 137 34.61 -37.28 16.24
CA GLU A 137 33.70 -38.17 16.96
C GLU A 137 32.41 -37.47 17.38
N GLU A 138 32.50 -36.24 17.92
CA GLU A 138 31.33 -35.43 18.29
C GLU A 138 30.48 -35.07 17.06
N ILE A 139 31.10 -34.78 15.92
CA ILE A 139 30.40 -34.44 14.68
C ILE A 139 29.67 -35.65 14.11
N GLN A 140 30.31 -36.82 14.10
CA GLN A 140 29.66 -38.06 13.67
C GLN A 140 28.51 -38.43 14.61
N ASP A 141 28.68 -38.21 15.92
CA ASP A 141 27.57 -38.39 16.86
C ASP A 141 26.43 -37.40 16.61
N PHE A 142 26.74 -36.12 16.36
CA PHE A 142 25.73 -35.11 16.02
C PHE A 142 24.97 -35.48 14.74
N ARG A 143 25.67 -35.94 13.69
CA ARG A 143 25.05 -36.45 12.45
C ARG A 143 24.12 -37.63 12.74
N ARG A 144 24.55 -38.59 13.55
CA ARG A 144 23.72 -39.72 14.01
C ARG A 144 22.49 -39.27 14.80
N ARG A 145 22.59 -38.21 15.62
CA ARG A 145 21.45 -37.63 16.36
C ARG A 145 20.46 -36.99 15.39
N VAL A 146 20.95 -36.24 14.40
CA VAL A 146 20.13 -35.65 13.33
C VAL A 146 19.38 -36.73 12.55
N GLU A 147 20.02 -37.84 12.18
CA GLU A 147 19.38 -38.99 11.52
C GLU A 147 18.22 -39.60 12.30
N LYS A 148 18.20 -39.41 13.62
CA LYS A 148 17.15 -39.87 14.53
C LYS A 148 16.10 -38.81 14.83
N SER A 149 16.17 -37.64 14.17
CA SER A 149 15.22 -36.54 14.34
C SER A 149 14.59 -36.15 13.00
N PRO A 150 13.47 -36.80 12.61
CA PRO A 150 12.79 -36.52 11.34
C PRO A 150 12.41 -35.05 11.18
N ASN A 151 11.96 -34.40 12.25
CA ASN A 151 11.56 -32.98 12.22
C ASN A 151 12.74 -32.05 11.98
N ALA A 152 13.90 -32.32 12.58
CA ALA A 152 15.10 -31.53 12.32
C ALA A 152 15.56 -31.68 10.86
N GLN A 153 15.58 -32.92 10.34
CA GLN A 153 15.91 -33.20 8.95
C GLN A 153 14.93 -32.56 7.96
N ARG A 154 13.64 -32.52 8.30
CA ARG A 154 12.62 -32.03 7.37
C ARG A 154 12.53 -30.50 7.31
N PHE A 155 12.70 -29.82 8.45
CA PHE A 155 12.39 -28.40 8.58
C PHE A 155 13.62 -27.50 8.82
N TYR A 156 14.72 -28.04 9.36
CA TYR A 156 15.87 -27.24 9.82
C TYR A 156 17.20 -27.60 9.17
N ILE A 157 17.25 -28.68 8.39
CA ILE A 157 18.41 -29.08 7.58
C ILE A 157 17.95 -29.25 6.14
N SER A 158 18.72 -28.76 5.19
CA SER A 158 18.38 -28.89 3.77
C SER A 158 18.51 -30.35 3.30
N THR A 159 17.76 -30.73 2.26
CA THR A 159 17.77 -32.10 1.72
C THR A 159 19.15 -32.55 1.23
N ASP A 160 20.00 -31.60 0.81
CA ASP A 160 21.38 -31.82 0.39
C ASP A 160 22.40 -31.67 1.53
N GLU A 161 21.93 -31.44 2.77
CA GLU A 161 22.73 -31.25 3.99
C GLU A 161 23.74 -30.08 3.94
N THR A 162 23.61 -29.17 2.98
CA THR A 162 24.51 -28.01 2.82
C THR A 162 24.10 -26.78 3.61
N ALA A 163 22.86 -26.72 4.10
CA ALA A 163 22.31 -25.57 4.81
C ALA A 163 21.49 -25.95 6.05
N THR A 164 21.43 -25.02 7.00
CA THR A 164 20.56 -25.11 8.19
C THR A 164 19.81 -23.80 8.43
N LEU A 165 18.68 -23.88 9.15
CA LEU A 165 17.77 -22.76 9.42
C LEU A 165 17.75 -22.41 10.91
N ILE A 166 17.73 -21.12 11.21
CA ILE A 166 17.43 -20.55 12.54
C ILE A 166 16.13 -19.75 12.40
N ASN A 167 15.09 -20.13 13.13
CA ASN A 167 13.85 -19.37 13.21
C ASN A 167 13.78 -18.63 14.54
N ALA A 168 13.47 -17.34 14.51
CA ALA A 168 13.35 -16.49 15.68
C ALA A 168 12.05 -15.69 15.58
N ALA A 169 11.09 -15.99 16.45
CA ALA A 169 9.85 -15.22 16.53
C ALA A 169 10.02 -14.00 17.44
N PHE A 170 9.27 -12.94 17.14
CA PHE A 170 9.27 -11.69 17.88
C PHE A 170 7.90 -11.41 18.49
N LEU A 171 7.92 -10.67 19.60
CA LEU A 171 6.72 -10.19 20.26
C LEU A 171 6.06 -9.07 19.45
N ASP A 172 4.76 -8.88 19.63
CA ASP A 172 3.99 -7.79 19.01
C ASP A 172 4.54 -6.38 19.27
N SER A 173 5.29 -6.21 20.37
CA SER A 173 5.89 -4.94 20.76
C SER A 173 7.25 -4.67 20.13
N VAL A 174 7.71 -5.53 19.21
CA VAL A 174 9.02 -5.41 18.56
C VAL A 174 9.17 -4.06 17.85
N ASP A 175 10.32 -3.41 18.05
CA ASP A 175 10.78 -2.36 17.16
C ASP A 175 11.48 -3.00 15.97
N TYR A 176 10.80 -2.99 14.82
CA TYR A 176 11.33 -3.63 13.60
C TYR A 176 12.68 -3.08 13.17
N GLY A 177 12.96 -1.80 13.40
CA GLY A 177 14.22 -1.17 13.03
C GLY A 177 15.36 -1.67 13.90
N GLU A 178 15.18 -1.67 15.21
CA GLU A 178 16.20 -2.15 16.16
C GLU A 178 16.46 -3.65 16.02
N ALA A 179 15.40 -4.47 15.93
CA ALA A 179 15.52 -5.91 15.76
C ALA A 179 16.21 -6.27 14.44
N PHE A 180 15.83 -5.61 13.33
CA PHE A 180 16.47 -5.81 12.04
C PHE A 180 17.93 -5.38 12.05
N ASP A 181 18.25 -4.18 12.54
CA ASP A 181 19.64 -3.70 12.58
C ASP A 181 20.53 -4.62 13.43
N PHE A 182 19.98 -5.22 14.49
CA PHE A 182 20.70 -6.18 15.32
C PHE A 182 20.96 -7.50 14.56
N VAL A 183 19.92 -8.15 14.05
CA VAL A 183 20.05 -9.46 13.37
C VAL A 183 20.79 -9.33 12.05
N GLN A 184 20.57 -8.27 11.29
CA GLN A 184 21.27 -8.02 10.02
C GLN A 184 22.77 -7.83 10.22
N LYS A 185 23.22 -7.21 11.32
CA LYS A 185 24.65 -7.14 11.66
C LYS A 185 25.23 -8.52 11.88
N LEU A 186 24.57 -9.37 12.66
CA LEU A 186 24.99 -10.76 12.88
C LEU A 186 25.07 -11.54 11.57
N VAL A 187 24.09 -11.36 10.68
CA VAL A 187 24.04 -12.00 9.35
C VAL A 187 25.21 -11.54 8.48
N VAL A 188 25.52 -10.25 8.46
CA VAL A 188 26.64 -9.71 7.68
C VAL A 188 27.99 -10.18 8.25
N GLU A 189 28.15 -10.20 9.56
CA GLU A 189 29.36 -10.68 10.24
C GLU A 189 29.57 -12.19 10.06
N ALA A 190 28.49 -12.96 9.95
CA ALA A 190 28.52 -14.41 9.75
C ALA A 190 28.86 -14.82 8.30
N ARG A 191 28.77 -13.91 7.31
CA ARG A 191 29.15 -14.18 5.91
C ARG A 191 30.67 -14.19 5.75
N ASP A 192 31.19 -15.25 5.12
CA ASP A 192 32.63 -15.36 4.85
C ASP A 192 32.93 -16.17 3.56
N ALA A 193 34.19 -16.59 3.41
CA ALA A 193 34.65 -17.36 2.26
C ALA A 193 33.95 -18.73 2.13
N HIS A 194 33.54 -19.34 3.23
CA HIS A 194 32.94 -20.67 3.30
C HIS A 194 31.42 -20.65 3.52
N HIS A 195 30.86 -19.54 4.00
CA HIS A 195 29.46 -19.44 4.40
C HIS A 195 28.71 -18.35 3.62
N GLU A 196 27.50 -18.70 3.20
CA GLU A 196 26.48 -17.76 2.74
C GLU A 196 25.36 -17.71 3.78
N VAL A 197 24.94 -16.50 4.16
CA VAL A 197 23.93 -16.30 5.21
C VAL A 197 22.83 -15.39 4.70
N HIS A 198 21.59 -15.84 4.80
CA HIS A 198 20.42 -15.13 4.30
C HIS A 198 19.42 -14.89 5.41
N LEU A 199 18.84 -13.68 5.45
CA LEU A 199 17.82 -13.27 6.39
C LEU A 199 16.53 -12.94 5.65
N ALA A 200 15.42 -13.54 6.09
CA ALA A 200 14.10 -13.21 5.59
C ALA A 200 13.04 -13.30 6.72
N GLY A 201 11.79 -13.02 6.40
CA GLY A 201 10.67 -12.96 7.35
C GLY A 201 10.07 -11.56 7.50
N GLN A 202 8.87 -11.46 8.09
CA GLN A 202 8.12 -10.20 8.11
C GLN A 202 8.85 -9.08 8.88
N PRO A 203 9.44 -9.31 10.08
CA PRO A 203 10.17 -8.26 10.77
C PRO A 203 11.38 -7.75 9.97
N ALA A 204 12.07 -8.65 9.25
CA ALA A 204 13.19 -8.28 8.39
C ALA A 204 12.73 -7.46 7.18
N LEU A 205 11.59 -7.81 6.56
CA LEU A 205 11.00 -7.03 5.47
C LEU A 205 10.68 -5.59 5.93
N THR A 206 10.04 -5.42 7.09
CA THR A 206 9.73 -4.10 7.64
C THR A 206 11.01 -3.33 8.00
N GLY A 207 12.04 -4.01 8.51
CA GLY A 207 13.36 -3.42 8.73
C GLY A 207 14.00 -2.86 7.45
N TRP A 208 13.96 -3.62 6.35
CA TRP A 208 14.39 -3.14 5.03
C TRP A 208 13.60 -1.91 4.57
N VAL A 209 12.28 -1.89 4.79
CA VAL A 209 11.44 -0.72 4.47
C VAL A 209 11.93 0.51 5.24
N TYR A 210 12.21 0.39 6.54
CA TYR A 210 12.71 1.51 7.36
C TYR A 210 14.12 1.97 6.98
N LEU A 211 15.01 1.04 6.63
CA LEU A 211 16.36 1.36 6.17
C LEU A 211 16.31 2.19 4.88
N LEU A 212 15.51 1.74 3.91
CA LEU A 212 15.35 2.41 2.61
C LEU A 212 14.52 3.69 2.70
N GLN A 213 13.62 3.81 3.69
CA GLN A 213 12.85 5.03 3.95
C GLN A 213 13.73 6.26 4.20
N LYS A 214 14.94 6.09 4.76
CA LYS A 214 15.90 7.20 4.92
C LYS A 214 16.30 7.80 3.57
N GLN A 215 16.46 6.97 2.53
CA GLN A 215 16.69 7.44 1.17
C GLN A 215 15.46 8.16 0.61
N THR A 216 14.24 7.69 0.95
CA THR A 216 12.97 8.32 0.54
C THR A 216 12.89 9.79 0.97
N TYR A 217 13.42 10.17 2.14
CA TYR A 217 13.47 11.58 2.54
C TYR A 217 14.37 12.43 1.63
N ASN A 218 15.49 11.89 1.15
CA ASN A 218 16.34 12.58 0.18
C ASN A 218 15.62 12.73 -1.16
N ILE A 219 14.95 11.67 -1.64
CA ILE A 219 14.15 11.70 -2.88
C ILE A 219 13.03 12.73 -2.76
N PHE A 220 12.34 12.78 -1.61
CA PHE A 220 11.33 13.78 -1.32
C PHE A 220 11.89 15.21 -1.42
N GLY A 221 13.09 15.46 -0.88
CA GLY A 221 13.80 16.73 -1.02
C GLY A 221 14.12 17.09 -2.48
N VAL A 222 14.60 16.11 -3.27
CA VAL A 222 14.85 16.28 -4.72
C VAL A 222 13.56 16.59 -5.48
N THR A 223 12.47 15.89 -5.18
CA THR A 223 11.15 16.15 -5.77
C THR A 223 10.67 17.55 -5.46
N LEU A 224 10.73 17.98 -4.20
CA LEU A 224 10.30 19.33 -3.82
C LEU A 224 11.14 20.40 -4.55
N ALA A 225 12.46 20.19 -4.63
CA ALA A 225 13.34 21.07 -5.38
C ALA A 225 12.98 21.09 -6.87
N ALA A 226 12.73 19.94 -7.50
CA ALA A 226 12.32 19.84 -8.90
C ALA A 226 10.99 20.56 -9.16
N LEU A 227 9.99 20.40 -8.28
CA LEU A 227 8.70 21.10 -8.36
C LEU A 227 8.88 22.62 -8.25
N VAL A 228 9.69 23.09 -7.29
CA VAL A 228 9.98 24.52 -7.11
C VAL A 228 10.72 25.08 -8.32
N ILE A 229 11.73 24.36 -8.83
CA ILE A 229 12.50 24.76 -10.02
C ILE A 229 11.59 24.85 -11.25
N ALA A 230 10.74 23.85 -11.48
CA ALA A 230 9.77 23.85 -12.57
C ALA A 230 8.81 25.04 -12.46
N LEU A 231 8.32 25.34 -11.25
CA LEU A 231 7.45 26.47 -10.97
C LEU A 231 8.15 27.82 -11.23
N VAL A 232 9.41 27.98 -10.80
CA VAL A 232 10.24 29.18 -11.06
C VAL A 232 10.41 29.42 -12.55
N PHE A 233 10.78 28.37 -13.30
CA PHE A 233 11.04 28.48 -14.74
C PHE A 233 9.81 28.82 -15.57
N TYR A 234 8.64 28.40 -15.11
CA TYR A 234 7.38 28.66 -15.78
C TYR A 234 6.78 30.02 -15.41
N MET A 235 6.61 30.28 -14.11
CA MET A 235 6.00 31.53 -13.64
C MET A 235 6.88 32.74 -13.94
N ARG A 236 8.21 32.57 -13.90
CA ARG A 236 9.23 33.61 -14.15
C ARG A 236 8.97 34.92 -13.41
N ASN A 237 8.28 34.85 -12.28
CA ASN A 237 7.84 36.01 -11.52
C ASN A 237 7.70 35.65 -10.03
N LEU A 238 7.99 36.62 -9.15
CA LEU A 238 8.05 36.37 -7.71
C LEU A 238 6.69 35.98 -7.12
N ALA A 239 5.61 36.65 -7.55
CA ALA A 239 4.28 36.44 -6.98
C ALA A 239 3.74 35.03 -7.29
N GLY A 240 3.90 34.57 -8.53
CA GLY A 240 3.45 33.26 -8.99
C GLY A 240 4.33 32.10 -8.53
N THR A 241 5.58 32.36 -8.11
CA THR A 241 6.42 31.33 -7.50
C THR A 241 6.22 31.22 -5.98
N VAL A 242 6.27 32.34 -5.26
CA VAL A 242 6.22 32.33 -3.78
C VAL A 242 4.84 31.91 -3.28
N THR A 243 3.78 32.32 -3.96
CA THR A 243 2.41 32.08 -3.47
C THR A 243 2.06 30.59 -3.40
N PRO A 244 2.25 29.78 -4.46
CA PRO A 244 2.02 28.33 -4.37
C PRO A 244 2.88 27.65 -3.30
N ILE A 245 4.14 28.05 -3.15
CA ILE A 245 5.07 27.48 -2.17
C ILE A 245 4.57 27.73 -0.74
N VAL A 246 4.21 28.97 -0.43
CA VAL A 246 3.71 29.33 0.91
C VAL A 246 2.37 28.64 1.20
N CYS A 247 1.45 28.62 0.25
CA CYS A 247 0.15 27.96 0.44
C CYS A 247 0.28 26.45 0.68
N ALA A 248 1.12 25.76 -0.11
CA ALA A 248 1.35 24.33 0.09
C ALA A 248 2.11 24.03 1.39
N ALA A 249 3.09 24.86 1.76
CA ALA A 249 3.83 24.71 3.02
C ALA A 249 2.90 24.87 4.23
N VAL A 250 2.01 25.87 4.22
CA VAL A 250 1.01 26.05 5.29
C VAL A 250 0.05 24.87 5.34
N ALA A 251 -0.44 24.39 4.19
CA ALA A 251 -1.31 23.20 4.15
C ALA A 251 -0.61 21.95 4.69
N ALA A 252 0.67 21.75 4.36
CA ALA A 252 1.47 20.62 4.85
C ALA A 252 1.70 20.71 6.37
N VAL A 253 2.01 21.89 6.90
CA VAL A 253 2.14 22.11 8.35
C VAL A 253 0.82 21.82 9.06
N TRP A 254 -0.32 22.18 8.47
CA TRP A 254 -1.63 21.87 9.06
C TRP A 254 -1.94 20.38 9.00
N GLY A 255 -1.62 19.69 7.91
CA GLY A 255 -1.78 18.24 7.78
C GLY A 255 -0.97 17.46 8.81
N PHE A 256 0.37 17.65 8.83
CA PHE A 256 1.26 16.98 9.78
C PHE A 256 1.01 17.40 11.24
N GLY A 257 0.70 18.67 11.47
CA GLY A 257 0.35 19.17 12.79
C GLY A 257 -0.93 18.51 13.34
N PHE A 258 -1.96 18.40 12.51
CA PHE A 258 -3.24 17.80 12.88
C PHE A 258 -3.12 16.31 13.25
N ILE A 259 -2.40 15.52 12.46
CA ILE A 259 -2.18 14.10 12.77
C ILE A 259 -1.32 13.92 14.03
N GLY A 260 -0.34 14.81 14.25
CA GLY A 260 0.41 14.88 15.50
C GLY A 260 -0.49 15.13 16.71
N TRP A 261 -1.42 16.07 16.63
CA TRP A 261 -2.41 16.32 17.70
C TRP A 261 -3.32 15.13 17.98
N MET A 262 -3.65 14.34 16.96
CA MET A 262 -4.43 13.12 17.14
C MET A 262 -3.62 11.94 17.69
N ALA A 263 -2.29 12.04 17.73
CA ALA A 263 -1.37 10.99 18.17
C ALA A 263 -1.63 9.62 17.50
N ARG A 264 -2.03 9.64 16.23
CA ARG A 264 -2.24 8.42 15.42
C ARG A 264 -0.99 8.14 14.56
N PRO A 265 -0.53 6.88 14.47
CA PRO A 265 0.64 6.52 13.67
C PRO A 265 0.34 6.65 12.18
N ILE A 266 1.35 7.06 11.42
CA ILE A 266 1.34 7.14 9.96
C ILE A 266 2.16 5.99 9.41
N GLU A 267 1.56 5.19 8.54
CA GLU A 267 2.25 4.13 7.82
C GLU A 267 3.22 4.74 6.79
N PRO A 268 4.53 4.42 6.87
CA PRO A 268 5.53 4.97 5.96
C PRO A 268 5.23 4.74 4.48
N LEU A 269 4.71 3.56 4.12
CA LEU A 269 4.38 3.23 2.72
C LEU A 269 3.30 4.17 2.15
N LEU A 270 2.43 4.72 3.00
CA LEU A 270 1.37 5.62 2.57
C LEU A 270 1.81 7.10 2.45
N MET A 271 3.09 7.41 2.69
CA MET A 271 3.64 8.78 2.59
C MET A 271 3.65 9.37 1.18
N ILE A 272 3.37 8.55 0.15
CA ILE A 272 3.26 9.05 -1.23
C ILE A 272 2.03 9.94 -1.46
N VAL A 273 0.97 9.77 -0.68
CA VAL A 273 -0.27 10.56 -0.81
C VAL A 273 -0.07 12.02 -0.35
N PRO A 274 0.54 12.30 0.82
CA PRO A 274 0.98 13.66 1.18
C PRO A 274 1.75 14.39 0.08
N LEU A 275 2.63 13.69 -0.65
CA LEU A 275 3.35 14.26 -1.78
C LEU A 275 2.39 14.70 -2.89
N LEU A 276 1.41 13.85 -3.22
CA LEU A 276 0.36 14.19 -4.17
C LEU A 276 -0.41 15.44 -3.75
N LEU A 277 -0.72 15.60 -2.46
CA LEU A 277 -1.43 16.76 -1.93
C LEU A 277 -0.63 18.07 -2.02
N ILE A 278 0.69 18.03 -1.85
CA ILE A 278 1.56 19.20 -2.08
C ILE A 278 1.47 19.62 -3.55
N ALA A 279 1.62 18.65 -4.45
CA ALA A 279 1.68 18.92 -5.86
C ALA A 279 0.29 19.33 -6.41
N ARG A 280 -0.78 18.80 -5.80
CA ARG A 280 -2.16 19.25 -5.97
C ARG A 280 -2.37 20.70 -5.51
N SER A 281 -1.83 21.08 -4.35
CA SER A 281 -1.86 22.46 -3.86
C SER A 281 -1.15 23.40 -4.84
N PHE A 282 -0.05 22.98 -5.47
CA PHE A 282 0.62 23.76 -6.51
C PHE A 282 -0.27 23.95 -7.74
N SER A 283 -0.92 22.88 -8.21
CA SER A 283 -1.83 22.92 -9.35
C SER A 283 -2.95 23.96 -9.17
N HIS A 284 -3.64 23.92 -8.03
CA HIS A 284 -4.67 24.91 -7.71
C HIS A 284 -4.14 26.33 -7.65
N CYS A 285 -3.00 26.52 -6.99
CA CYS A 285 -2.43 27.86 -6.83
C CYS A 285 -1.98 28.45 -8.17
N VAL A 286 -1.50 27.62 -9.10
CA VAL A 286 -1.13 28.04 -10.46
C VAL A 286 -2.36 28.49 -11.24
N GLN A 287 -3.41 27.68 -11.31
CA GLN A 287 -4.66 28.03 -12.01
C GLN A 287 -5.29 29.31 -11.42
N TYR A 288 -5.27 29.43 -10.10
CA TYR A 288 -5.74 30.62 -9.40
C TYR A 288 -4.91 31.86 -9.75
N THR A 289 -3.58 31.72 -9.80
CA THR A 289 -2.67 32.83 -10.10
C THR A 289 -2.81 33.30 -11.54
N GLU A 290 -3.00 32.38 -12.50
CA GLU A 290 -3.26 32.73 -13.89
C GLU A 290 -4.56 33.53 -14.05
N ARG A 291 -5.65 33.08 -13.42
CA ARG A 291 -6.92 33.83 -13.41
C ARG A 291 -6.76 35.20 -12.77
N TYR A 292 -5.97 35.30 -11.70
CA TYR A 292 -5.65 36.58 -11.08
C TYR A 292 -4.93 37.53 -12.04
N TYR A 293 -3.99 37.04 -12.85
CA TYR A 293 -3.28 37.87 -13.82
C TYR A 293 -4.18 38.35 -14.96
N GLU A 294 -5.11 37.52 -15.44
CA GLU A 294 -6.12 37.91 -16.43
C GLU A 294 -6.99 39.06 -15.91
N VAL A 295 -7.52 38.91 -14.70
CA VAL A 295 -8.34 39.93 -14.03
C VAL A 295 -7.53 41.20 -13.73
N LEU A 296 -6.26 41.06 -13.34
CA LEU A 296 -5.36 42.17 -13.06
C LEU A 296 -5.03 43.00 -14.32
N MET A 297 -4.94 42.38 -15.49
CA MET A 297 -4.71 43.12 -16.75
C MET A 297 -5.85 44.09 -17.05
N HIS A 298 -7.09 43.68 -16.80
CA HIS A 298 -8.27 44.50 -17.05
C HIS A 298 -8.47 45.59 -15.99
N LEU A 299 -8.36 45.25 -14.70
CA LEU A 299 -8.68 46.16 -13.60
C LEU A 299 -7.51 47.05 -13.17
N LYS A 300 -6.25 46.60 -13.35
CA LYS A 300 -5.01 47.25 -12.90
C LYS A 300 -4.92 47.58 -11.40
N ASP A 301 -5.91 47.20 -10.60
CA ASP A 301 -5.89 47.27 -9.13
C ASP A 301 -5.67 45.87 -8.54
N ARG A 302 -4.54 45.67 -7.86
CA ARG A 302 -4.18 44.39 -7.21
C ARG A 302 -5.20 43.92 -6.17
N ARG A 303 -5.74 44.85 -5.38
CA ARG A 303 -6.67 44.50 -4.30
C ARG A 303 -8.03 44.12 -4.89
N LYS A 304 -8.57 44.95 -5.78
CA LYS A 304 -9.86 44.68 -6.44
C LYS A 304 -9.77 43.43 -7.33
N ALA A 305 -8.63 43.21 -8.00
CA ALA A 305 -8.38 41.98 -8.76
C ALA A 305 -8.37 40.73 -7.86
N ALA A 306 -7.64 40.75 -6.74
CA ALA A 306 -7.59 39.62 -5.82
C ALA A 306 -8.97 39.31 -5.19
N GLU A 307 -9.77 40.34 -4.92
CA GLU A 307 -11.15 40.21 -4.44
C GLU A 307 -12.06 39.52 -5.47
N ILE A 308 -12.01 40.00 -6.72
CA ILE A 308 -12.85 39.48 -7.81
C ILE A 308 -12.43 38.05 -8.16
N THR A 309 -11.12 37.79 -8.30
CA THR A 309 -10.62 36.43 -8.55
C THR A 309 -11.03 35.46 -7.44
N MET A 310 -11.04 35.90 -6.16
CA MET A 310 -11.52 35.05 -5.07
C MET A 310 -12.99 34.71 -5.18
N ALA A 311 -13.83 35.70 -5.49
CA ALA A 311 -15.26 35.44 -5.64
C ALA A 311 -15.56 34.45 -6.78
N ILE A 312 -14.79 34.56 -7.85
CA ILE A 312 -14.86 33.74 -9.07
C ILE A 312 -14.36 32.32 -8.81
N MET A 313 -13.09 32.17 -8.44
CA MET A 313 -12.41 30.88 -8.35
C MET A 313 -12.86 30.04 -7.15
N MET A 314 -13.50 30.64 -6.15
CA MET A 314 -13.98 29.92 -4.96
C MET A 314 -14.89 28.74 -5.30
N ALA A 315 -15.78 28.85 -6.28
CA ALA A 315 -16.67 27.73 -6.62
C ALA A 315 -15.93 26.56 -7.30
N PRO A 316 -15.25 26.73 -8.46
CA PRO A 316 -14.55 25.63 -9.11
C PRO A 316 -13.45 25.02 -8.21
N SER A 317 -12.72 25.84 -7.45
CA SER A 317 -11.67 25.32 -6.55
C SER A 317 -12.25 24.52 -5.38
N VAL A 318 -13.30 25.00 -4.70
CA VAL A 318 -13.92 24.24 -3.60
C VAL A 318 -14.52 22.93 -4.13
N LEU A 319 -15.18 22.96 -5.30
CA LEU A 319 -15.77 21.75 -5.87
C LEU A 319 -14.73 20.68 -6.18
N GLY A 320 -13.61 21.06 -6.83
CA GLY A 320 -12.51 20.15 -7.12
C GLY A 320 -11.82 19.61 -5.87
N ILE A 321 -11.58 20.47 -4.87
CA ILE A 321 -10.98 20.02 -3.60
C ILE A 321 -11.95 19.09 -2.84
N MET A 322 -13.26 19.34 -2.89
CA MET A 322 -14.23 18.44 -2.26
C MET A 322 -14.28 17.06 -2.94
N THR A 323 -14.10 16.98 -4.27
CA THR A 323 -13.99 15.69 -4.94
C THR A 323 -12.72 14.93 -4.54
N ASP A 324 -11.59 15.63 -4.32
CA ASP A 324 -10.38 15.04 -3.75
C ASP A 324 -10.62 14.50 -2.33
N VAL A 325 -11.26 15.30 -1.48
CA VAL A 325 -11.58 14.93 -0.09
C VAL A 325 -12.41 13.66 -0.05
N PHE A 326 -13.47 13.55 -0.86
CA PHE A 326 -14.29 12.33 -0.92
C PHE A 326 -13.53 11.15 -1.53
N GLY A 327 -12.64 11.41 -2.50
CA GLY A 327 -11.71 10.41 -3.04
C GLY A 327 -10.85 9.76 -1.95
N ILE A 328 -10.45 10.52 -0.92
CA ILE A 328 -9.57 10.03 0.15
C ILE A 328 -10.37 9.51 1.35
N VAL A 329 -11.41 10.22 1.79
CA VAL A 329 -12.14 9.90 3.03
C VAL A 329 -12.91 8.57 2.92
N PHE A 330 -13.42 8.21 1.73
CA PHE A 330 -14.13 6.93 1.56
C PHE A 330 -13.22 5.70 1.67
N ILE A 331 -11.89 5.87 1.63
CA ILE A 331 -10.94 4.80 1.90
C ILE A 331 -11.08 4.29 3.34
N ALA A 332 -11.53 5.14 4.28
CA ALA A 332 -11.79 4.76 5.68
C ALA A 332 -12.90 3.70 5.85
N VAL A 333 -13.69 3.43 4.80
CA VAL A 333 -14.75 2.41 4.85
C VAL A 333 -14.17 0.98 4.86
N ALA A 334 -12.93 0.80 4.38
CA ALA A 334 -12.24 -0.46 4.50
C ALA A 334 -11.90 -0.75 5.99
N PRO A 335 -12.13 -1.97 6.50
CA PRO A 335 -11.99 -2.33 7.92
C PRO A 335 -10.52 -2.53 8.35
N ILE A 336 -9.62 -1.69 7.85
CA ILE A 336 -8.18 -1.69 8.14
C ILE A 336 -7.84 -0.38 8.84
N LYS A 337 -7.34 -0.47 10.08
CA LYS A 337 -7.09 0.69 10.94
C LYS A 337 -6.07 1.66 10.33
N THR A 338 -5.06 1.15 9.63
CA THR A 338 -4.09 1.97 8.92
C THR A 338 -4.73 2.80 7.81
N MET A 339 -5.69 2.25 7.07
CA MET A 339 -6.44 2.96 6.02
C MET A 339 -7.34 4.05 6.61
N GLU A 340 -7.99 3.78 7.76
CA GLU A 340 -8.76 4.78 8.50
C GLU A 340 -7.88 5.98 8.92
N ASN A 341 -6.75 5.70 9.57
CA ASN A 341 -5.81 6.74 10.00
C ASN A 341 -5.31 7.56 8.82
N HIS A 342 -5.00 6.90 7.70
CA HIS A 342 -4.55 7.55 6.48
C HIS A 342 -5.62 8.43 5.85
N ALA A 343 -6.86 7.95 5.78
CA ALA A 343 -7.99 8.69 5.23
C ALA A 343 -8.31 9.95 6.05
N ILE A 344 -8.21 9.87 7.38
CA ILE A 344 -8.39 11.04 8.26
C ILE A 344 -7.23 12.03 8.06
N PHE A 345 -5.98 11.55 8.05
CA PHE A 345 -4.80 12.39 7.85
C PHE A 345 -4.84 13.14 6.52
N CYS A 346 -4.96 12.40 5.41
CA CYS A 346 -4.89 12.97 4.07
C CYS A 346 -6.21 13.65 3.66
N GLY A 347 -7.36 13.17 4.14
CA GLY A 347 -8.65 13.82 3.89
C GLY A 347 -8.76 15.19 4.56
N MET A 348 -8.29 15.32 5.80
CA MET A 348 -8.24 16.62 6.49
C MET A 348 -7.19 17.55 5.87
N TRP A 349 -6.03 17.03 5.46
CA TRP A 349 -5.06 17.82 4.70
C TRP A 349 -5.69 18.33 3.40
N ALA A 350 -6.32 17.47 2.58
CA ALA A 350 -7.00 17.89 1.37
C ALA A 350 -8.05 18.99 1.67
N LEU A 351 -8.82 18.86 2.74
CA LEU A 351 -9.77 19.89 3.18
C LEU A 351 -9.08 21.22 3.52
N PHE A 352 -7.90 21.18 4.13
CA PHE A 352 -7.08 22.38 4.43
C PHE A 352 -6.51 23.07 3.19
N ILE A 353 -6.53 22.43 2.01
CA ILE A 353 -6.22 23.10 0.73
C ILE A 353 -7.27 24.17 0.40
N ILE A 354 -8.52 24.06 0.88
CA ILE A 354 -9.55 25.10 0.66
C ILE A 354 -9.13 26.45 1.26
N PRO A 355 -8.86 26.56 2.58
CA PRO A 355 -8.50 27.85 3.15
C PRO A 355 -7.17 28.39 2.61
N THR A 356 -6.18 27.55 2.32
CA THR A 356 -4.89 28.00 1.80
C THR A 356 -4.94 28.35 0.30
N GLY A 357 -5.63 27.53 -0.49
CA GLY A 357 -5.75 27.63 -1.95
C GLY A 357 -6.84 28.60 -2.44
N VAL A 358 -7.71 29.13 -1.56
CA VAL A 358 -8.69 30.17 -1.92
C VAL A 358 -8.43 31.48 -1.16
N PHE A 359 -8.30 31.42 0.16
CA PHE A 359 -8.21 32.64 0.97
C PHE A 359 -6.77 33.14 1.11
N LEU A 360 -5.83 32.28 1.55
CA LEU A 360 -4.44 32.68 1.76
C LEU A 360 -3.77 33.15 0.48
N ILE A 361 -3.97 32.43 -0.64
CA ILE A 361 -3.45 32.82 -1.96
C ILE A 361 -3.85 34.25 -2.35
N SER A 362 -5.12 34.62 -2.17
CA SER A 362 -5.63 35.95 -2.50
C SER A 362 -5.00 37.03 -1.65
N ILE A 363 -4.84 36.75 -0.36
CA ILE A 363 -4.20 37.67 0.59
C ILE A 363 -2.75 37.92 0.16
N LEU A 364 -2.00 36.84 -0.15
CA LEU A 364 -0.62 36.93 -0.62
C LEU A 364 -0.50 37.72 -1.93
N LEU A 365 -1.31 37.41 -2.94
CA LEU A 365 -1.32 38.11 -4.23
C LEU A 365 -1.68 39.60 -4.09
N SER A 366 -2.48 39.96 -3.09
CA SER A 366 -2.83 41.36 -2.81
C SER A 366 -1.70 42.21 -2.21
N TYR A 367 -0.70 41.56 -1.59
CA TYR A 367 0.48 42.22 -1.01
C TYR A 367 1.70 42.14 -1.92
N LEU A 368 1.84 41.04 -2.66
CA LEU A 368 2.98 40.81 -3.55
C LEU A 368 2.98 41.80 -4.73
N PRO A 369 4.18 42.10 -5.29
CA PRO A 369 4.30 43.03 -6.40
C PRO A 369 3.64 42.48 -7.66
N ALA A 370 3.05 43.37 -8.48
CA ALA A 370 2.55 42.99 -9.79
C ALA A 370 3.71 42.48 -10.67
N PRO A 371 3.52 41.39 -11.44
CA PRO A 371 4.59 40.83 -12.26
C PRO A 371 4.96 41.79 -13.39
N ARG A 372 6.26 41.91 -13.68
CA ARG A 372 6.78 42.73 -14.79
C ARG A 372 6.45 42.15 -16.18
N ASN A 373 6.06 40.88 -16.25
CA ASN A 373 5.80 40.13 -17.48
C ASN A 373 4.30 39.90 -17.73
N LEU A 374 3.41 40.74 -17.17
CA LEU A 374 1.96 40.53 -17.21
C LEU A 374 1.42 40.35 -18.64
N GLU A 375 1.87 41.17 -19.59
CA GLU A 375 1.48 41.08 -21.01
C GLU A 375 1.99 39.82 -21.72
N ALA A 376 3.10 39.22 -21.28
CA ALA A 376 3.67 38.01 -21.85
C ALA A 376 3.04 36.72 -21.26
N ILE A 377 2.43 36.81 -20.07
CA ILE A 377 1.79 35.68 -19.38
C ILE A 377 0.35 35.48 -19.84
N VAL A 378 -0.36 36.56 -20.16
CA VAL A 378 -1.79 36.52 -20.53
C VAL A 378 -2.03 36.64 -22.05
N GLY A 379 -0.97 36.79 -22.85
CA GLY A 379 -1.08 36.83 -24.31
C GLY A 379 -1.54 38.19 -24.87
N GLY A 380 -0.86 39.28 -24.50
CA GLY A 380 -0.97 40.56 -25.22
C GLY A 380 -0.43 40.48 -26.66
N GLU A 381 -0.63 41.54 -27.46
CA GLU A 381 -0.38 41.65 -28.93
C GLU A 381 0.98 41.13 -29.50
N LYS A 382 1.93 40.72 -28.66
CA LYS A 382 3.16 40.03 -29.06
C LYS A 382 2.95 38.52 -29.01
N LYS A 383 3.06 37.86 -30.18
CA LYS A 383 3.08 36.39 -30.34
C LYS A 383 3.90 35.72 -29.24
N GLU A 384 3.29 34.73 -28.59
CA GLU A 384 3.97 33.87 -27.62
C GLU A 384 5.29 33.33 -28.20
N SER A 385 6.33 33.19 -27.37
CA SER A 385 7.64 32.72 -27.80
C SER A 385 8.13 31.53 -26.96
N GLY A 386 8.87 30.61 -27.59
CA GLY A 386 9.44 29.44 -26.92
C GLY A 386 8.42 28.31 -26.69
N ILE A 387 8.43 27.73 -25.48
CA ILE A 387 7.66 26.54 -25.11
C ILE A 387 6.14 26.79 -25.14
N HIS A 388 5.70 28.00 -24.75
CA HIS A 388 4.27 28.36 -24.75
C HIS A 388 3.66 28.35 -26.16
N LEU A 389 4.39 28.82 -27.18
CA LEU A 389 3.96 28.78 -28.57
C LEU A 389 3.81 27.33 -29.09
N VAL A 390 4.73 26.44 -28.70
CA VAL A 390 4.66 25.02 -29.06
C VAL A 390 3.44 24.36 -28.41
N GLN A 391 3.17 24.68 -27.14
CA GLN A 391 1.98 24.21 -26.43
C GLN A 391 0.70 24.71 -27.09
N GLU A 392 0.62 25.99 -27.46
CA GLU A 392 -0.54 26.56 -28.15
C GLU A 392 -0.80 25.87 -29.50
N GLN A 393 0.24 25.68 -30.31
CA GLN A 393 0.12 25.00 -31.60
C GLN A 393 -0.29 23.53 -31.44
N LEU A 394 0.19 22.86 -30.39
CA LEU A 394 -0.21 21.50 -30.08
C LEU A 394 -1.69 21.44 -29.65
N LEU A 395 -2.12 22.34 -28.77
CA LEU A 395 -3.50 22.44 -28.30
C LEU A 395 -4.47 22.81 -29.43
N ASP A 396 -4.07 23.70 -30.34
CA ASP A 396 -4.85 24.01 -31.54
C ASP A 396 -5.01 22.78 -32.45
N ARG A 397 -3.95 21.98 -32.64
CA ARG A 397 -4.03 20.71 -33.37
C ARG A 397 -4.93 19.69 -32.65
N ILE A 398 -4.82 19.59 -31.33
CA ILE A 398 -5.68 18.73 -30.51
C ILE A 398 -7.14 19.16 -30.67
N SER A 399 -7.43 20.47 -30.64
CA SER A 399 -8.79 20.98 -30.80
C SER A 399 -9.42 20.48 -32.11
N ARG A 400 -8.67 20.48 -33.22
CA ARG A 400 -9.13 19.99 -34.53
C ARG A 400 -9.45 18.48 -34.55
N LEU A 401 -8.96 17.70 -33.58
CA LEU A 401 -9.33 16.29 -33.43
C LEU A 401 -10.66 16.09 -32.70
N THR A 402 -11.14 17.11 -31.98
CA THR A 402 -12.31 17.03 -31.09
C THR A 402 -13.62 17.46 -31.74
N PHE A 403 -13.57 18.21 -32.85
CA PHE A 403 -14.77 18.66 -33.58
C PHE A 403 -14.70 18.38 -35.09
N GLY A 404 -15.85 18.41 -35.78
CA GLY A 404 -15.92 18.22 -37.24
C GLY A 404 -15.90 16.76 -37.71
N LYS A 405 -15.34 16.50 -38.91
CA LYS A 405 -15.30 15.14 -39.52
C LYS A 405 -14.29 14.22 -38.82
N THR A 406 -13.19 14.79 -38.33
CA THR A 406 -12.12 14.11 -37.56
C THR A 406 -12.63 13.57 -36.22
N ALA A 407 -13.58 14.27 -35.58
CA ALA A 407 -14.20 13.83 -34.33
C ALA A 407 -14.76 12.39 -34.40
N ARG A 408 -15.34 11.98 -35.53
CA ARG A 408 -15.85 10.61 -35.70
C ARG A 408 -14.74 9.57 -35.65
N LEU A 409 -13.61 9.82 -36.31
CA LEU A 409 -12.46 8.93 -36.28
C LEU A 409 -11.86 8.89 -34.87
N THR A 410 -11.68 10.04 -34.23
CA THR A 410 -11.21 10.15 -32.84
C THR A 410 -12.12 9.35 -31.89
N GLY A 411 -13.44 9.45 -32.06
CA GLY A 411 -14.41 8.68 -31.28
C GLY A 411 -14.26 7.16 -31.44
N VAL A 412 -14.08 6.66 -32.67
CA VAL A 412 -13.82 5.23 -32.92
C VAL A 412 -12.52 4.77 -32.27
N VAL A 413 -11.46 5.58 -32.34
CA VAL A 413 -10.18 5.28 -31.69
C VAL A 413 -10.35 5.18 -30.18
N PHE A 414 -11.04 6.12 -29.54
CA PHE A 414 -11.29 6.07 -28.09
C PHE A 414 -12.17 4.90 -27.66
N ILE A 415 -13.14 4.49 -28.49
CA ILE A 415 -13.91 3.26 -28.23
C ILE A 415 -12.97 2.04 -28.27
N GLY A 416 -12.06 1.95 -29.26
CA GLY A 416 -11.06 0.89 -29.32
C GLY A 416 -10.13 0.88 -28.10
N ILE A 417 -9.66 2.05 -27.67
CA ILE A 417 -8.85 2.21 -26.44
C ILE A 417 -9.65 1.77 -25.21
N ALA A 418 -10.92 2.16 -25.09
CA ALA A 418 -11.76 1.78 -23.96
C ALA A 418 -11.99 0.26 -23.90
N VAL A 419 -12.26 -0.39 -25.03
CA VAL A 419 -12.40 -1.86 -25.09
C VAL A 419 -11.10 -2.55 -24.69
N ALA A 420 -9.96 -2.08 -25.22
CA ALA A 420 -8.64 -2.62 -24.86
C ALA A 420 -8.32 -2.41 -23.36
N ALA A 421 -8.62 -1.22 -22.82
CA ALA A 421 -8.41 -0.90 -21.42
C ALA A 421 -9.23 -1.81 -20.50
N VAL A 422 -10.51 -2.01 -20.80
CA VAL A 422 -11.39 -2.90 -20.01
C VAL A 422 -10.89 -4.35 -20.06
N TYR A 423 -10.50 -4.84 -21.25
CA TYR A 423 -9.98 -6.20 -21.42
C TYR A 423 -8.67 -6.44 -20.65
N LEU A 424 -7.70 -5.51 -20.76
CA LEU A 424 -6.43 -5.62 -20.04
C LEU A 424 -6.62 -5.46 -18.53
N ASN A 425 -7.51 -4.55 -18.12
CA ASN A 425 -7.82 -4.36 -16.70
C ASN A 425 -8.44 -5.60 -16.06
N SER A 426 -9.27 -6.37 -16.80
CA SER A 426 -9.84 -7.62 -16.27
C SER A 426 -8.81 -8.74 -16.06
N GLN A 427 -7.57 -8.58 -16.54
CA GLN A 427 -6.47 -9.54 -16.37
C GLN A 427 -5.57 -9.23 -15.16
N ILE A 428 -5.85 -8.15 -14.41
CA ILE A 428 -5.07 -7.82 -13.22
C ILE A 428 -5.37 -8.85 -12.13
N LYS A 429 -4.30 -9.37 -11.52
CA LYS A 429 -4.40 -10.25 -10.36
C LYS A 429 -4.38 -9.40 -9.08
N ILE A 430 -5.27 -9.72 -8.16
CA ILE A 430 -5.27 -9.17 -6.80
C ILE A 430 -4.21 -9.91 -6.00
N GLY A 431 -3.44 -9.18 -5.18
CA GLY A 431 -2.41 -9.77 -4.31
C GLY A 431 -1.00 -9.77 -4.90
N ASN A 432 -0.12 -10.56 -4.29
CA ASN A 432 1.31 -10.54 -4.57
C ASN A 432 1.66 -11.32 -5.85
N PRO A 433 2.32 -10.71 -6.86
CA PRO A 433 2.70 -11.38 -8.09
C PRO A 433 4.04 -12.13 -8.01
N VAL A 434 4.84 -11.93 -6.96
CA VAL A 434 6.20 -12.48 -6.82
C VAL A 434 6.29 -13.48 -5.67
N GLU A 435 7.36 -14.27 -5.63
CA GLU A 435 7.62 -15.26 -4.57
C GLU A 435 8.06 -14.64 -3.23
N GLY A 436 8.73 -13.48 -3.28
CA GLY A 436 9.11 -12.69 -2.13
C GLY A 436 8.12 -11.55 -1.87
N SER A 437 8.61 -10.36 -1.60
CA SER A 437 7.78 -9.16 -1.47
C SER A 437 7.87 -8.30 -2.73
N ASN A 438 6.71 -7.87 -3.23
CA ASN A 438 6.61 -6.83 -4.26
C ASN A 438 7.06 -5.44 -3.76
N LEU A 439 7.31 -5.29 -2.45
CA LEU A 439 7.79 -4.04 -1.87
C LEU A 439 9.23 -3.70 -2.30
N LEU A 440 10.03 -4.74 -2.55
CA LEU A 440 11.45 -4.63 -2.87
C LEU A 440 11.72 -5.14 -4.29
N TRP A 441 12.83 -4.71 -4.88
CA TRP A 441 13.25 -5.19 -6.21
C TRP A 441 13.51 -6.70 -6.20
N HIS A 442 13.36 -7.33 -7.36
CA HIS A 442 13.57 -8.78 -7.51
C HIS A 442 14.96 -9.21 -6.98
N ASP A 443 15.99 -8.42 -7.26
CA ASP A 443 17.38 -8.71 -6.90
C ASP A 443 17.79 -8.13 -5.54
N SER A 444 16.83 -7.63 -4.75
CA SER A 444 17.09 -7.19 -3.39
C SER A 444 17.58 -8.35 -2.51
N GLU A 445 18.32 -8.01 -1.45
CA GLU A 445 18.85 -8.99 -0.51
C GLU A 445 17.74 -9.83 0.14
N PHE A 446 16.63 -9.19 0.52
CA PHE A 446 15.46 -9.88 1.06
C PHE A 446 14.83 -10.87 0.08
N ASN A 447 14.52 -10.45 -1.16
CA ASN A 447 13.89 -11.34 -2.14
C ASN A 447 14.82 -12.48 -2.57
N THR A 448 16.13 -12.23 -2.58
CA THR A 448 17.13 -13.28 -2.81
C THR A 448 17.18 -14.26 -1.65
N ALA A 449 17.12 -13.78 -0.40
CA ALA A 449 17.04 -14.61 0.79
C ALA A 449 15.79 -15.52 0.80
N VAL A 450 14.61 -14.98 0.47
CA VAL A 450 13.37 -15.77 0.37
C VAL A 450 13.52 -16.90 -0.64
N ARG A 451 14.01 -16.61 -1.87
CA ARG A 451 14.23 -17.63 -2.90
C ARG A 451 15.25 -18.68 -2.45
N ALA A 452 16.32 -18.25 -1.79
CA ALA A 452 17.37 -19.14 -1.31
C ALA A 452 16.83 -20.10 -0.22
N ILE A 453 16.05 -19.59 0.73
CA ILE A 453 15.39 -20.40 1.78
C ILE A 453 14.38 -21.37 1.14
N ASN A 454 13.50 -20.88 0.26
CA ASN A 454 12.50 -21.73 -0.41
C ASN A 454 13.15 -22.77 -1.34
N ALA A 455 14.37 -22.57 -1.83
CA ALA A 455 15.05 -23.57 -2.66
C ALA A 455 15.57 -24.77 -1.84
N HIS A 456 15.87 -24.59 -0.54
CA HIS A 456 16.51 -25.61 0.29
C HIS A 456 15.59 -26.18 1.38
N PHE A 457 14.56 -25.44 1.78
CA PHE A 457 13.62 -25.81 2.84
C PHE A 457 12.18 -25.88 2.32
N PRO A 458 11.24 -26.48 3.09
CA PRO A 458 9.82 -26.51 2.73
C PRO A 458 9.24 -25.11 2.40
N GLY A 459 9.80 -24.06 3.00
CA GLY A 459 9.50 -22.66 2.69
C GLY A 459 9.16 -21.88 3.95
N MET A 460 8.78 -20.61 3.77
CA MET A 460 8.35 -19.74 4.88
C MET A 460 6.85 -19.41 4.84
N ASN A 461 6.16 -19.82 3.78
CA ASN A 461 4.76 -19.49 3.56
C ASN A 461 3.89 -20.61 4.12
N THR A 462 3.29 -20.37 5.28
CA THR A 462 2.45 -21.35 5.97
C THR A 462 0.96 -21.05 5.86
N LEU A 463 0.17 -22.11 5.87
CA LEU A 463 -1.25 -22.10 6.15
C LEU A 463 -1.49 -23.03 7.34
N GLU A 464 -2.19 -22.53 8.34
CA GLU A 464 -2.56 -23.32 9.51
C GLU A 464 -4.06 -23.66 9.45
N ILE A 465 -4.39 -24.90 9.80
CA ILE A 465 -5.77 -25.32 10.06
C ILE A 465 -5.86 -25.60 11.56
N VAL A 466 -6.64 -24.79 12.29
CA VAL A 466 -6.77 -24.87 13.74
C VAL A 466 -7.91 -25.78 14.13
N LEU A 467 -7.63 -26.76 14.99
CA LEU A 467 -8.62 -27.56 15.70
C LEU A 467 -8.87 -26.87 17.05
N GLU A 468 -9.90 -26.03 17.10
CA GLU A 468 -10.26 -25.18 18.23
C GLU A 468 -11.21 -25.90 19.19
N ALA A 469 -10.81 -26.10 20.44
CA ALA A 469 -11.65 -26.72 21.46
C ALA A 469 -12.87 -25.84 21.80
N LYS A 470 -14.06 -26.45 21.90
CA LYS A 470 -15.30 -25.74 22.30
C LYS A 470 -15.31 -25.39 23.79
N ASN A 471 -14.70 -26.25 24.61
CA ASN A 471 -14.60 -26.10 26.04
C ASN A 471 -13.14 -26.20 26.49
N ASN A 472 -12.73 -25.34 27.40
CA ASN A 472 -11.37 -25.31 27.93
C ASN A 472 -11.28 -26.09 29.26
N ASP A 473 -11.75 -27.34 29.27
CA ASP A 473 -11.69 -28.19 30.47
C ASP A 473 -10.30 -28.83 30.61
N MET A 474 -9.55 -28.38 31.61
CA MET A 474 -8.20 -28.85 31.93
C MET A 474 -8.14 -30.37 32.22
N ASN A 475 -9.26 -31.00 32.61
CA ASN A 475 -9.35 -32.44 32.87
C ASN A 475 -9.43 -33.25 31.57
N ARG A 476 -9.93 -32.65 30.49
CA ARG A 476 -10.06 -33.28 29.17
C ARG A 476 -9.34 -32.45 28.13
N ARG A 477 -8.09 -32.83 27.85
CA ARG A 477 -7.22 -32.14 26.88
C ARG A 477 -7.64 -32.51 25.46
N ILE A 478 -8.37 -31.62 24.81
CA ILE A 478 -9.01 -31.91 23.51
C ILE A 478 -7.99 -32.24 22.42
N ALA A 479 -6.80 -31.62 22.41
CA ALA A 479 -5.77 -31.91 21.43
C ALA A 479 -5.16 -33.33 21.53
N ARG A 480 -5.52 -34.12 22.57
CA ARG A 480 -5.10 -35.51 22.78
C ARG A 480 -6.26 -36.51 22.74
N THR A 481 -7.35 -36.19 22.05
CA THR A 481 -8.45 -37.13 21.82
C THR A 481 -8.26 -37.88 20.50
N ALA A 482 -8.85 -39.07 20.39
CA ALA A 482 -8.79 -39.86 19.17
C ALA A 482 -9.47 -39.18 17.99
N GLU A 483 -10.54 -38.41 18.24
CA GLU A 483 -11.23 -37.67 17.18
C GLU A 483 -10.34 -36.57 16.59
N VAL A 484 -9.67 -35.77 17.42
CA VAL A 484 -8.72 -34.74 16.94
C VAL A 484 -7.56 -35.39 16.17
N ALA A 485 -7.01 -36.48 16.70
CA ALA A 485 -5.89 -37.15 16.04
C ALA A 485 -6.28 -37.74 14.67
N LYS A 486 -7.47 -38.33 14.58
CA LYS A 486 -8.03 -38.85 13.34
C LYS A 486 -8.26 -37.73 12.32
N VAL A 487 -8.93 -36.64 12.72
CA VAL A 487 -9.23 -35.52 11.83
C VAL A 487 -7.95 -34.84 11.34
N SER A 488 -6.96 -34.66 12.21
CA SER A 488 -5.63 -34.13 11.84
C SER A 488 -4.96 -34.97 10.74
N GLY A 489 -4.91 -36.30 10.92
CA GLY A 489 -4.34 -37.20 9.92
C GLY A 489 -5.12 -37.27 8.61
N GLU A 490 -6.46 -37.21 8.67
CA GLU A 490 -7.32 -37.14 7.48
C GLU A 490 -7.11 -35.84 6.70
N LEU A 491 -7.02 -34.69 7.40
CA LEU A 491 -6.69 -33.41 6.79
C LEU A 491 -5.34 -33.44 6.07
N GLN A 492 -4.28 -33.94 6.72
CA GLN A 492 -2.95 -34.08 6.10
C GLN A 492 -3.05 -34.97 4.85
N THR A 493 -3.66 -36.15 4.97
CA THR A 493 -3.77 -37.12 3.86
C THR A 493 -4.51 -36.53 2.66
N ILE A 494 -5.65 -35.87 2.89
CA ILE A 494 -6.46 -35.28 1.81
C ILE A 494 -5.65 -34.20 1.08
N ILE A 495 -5.01 -33.30 1.83
CA ILE A 495 -4.28 -32.17 1.26
C ILE A 495 -3.01 -32.63 0.54
N GLU A 496 -2.26 -33.59 1.11
CA GLU A 496 -1.07 -34.16 0.47
C GLU A 496 -1.40 -34.96 -0.80
N SER A 497 -2.59 -35.57 -0.85
CA SER A 497 -3.06 -36.31 -2.03
C SER A 497 -3.49 -35.41 -3.19
N ASN A 498 -3.66 -34.09 -2.97
CA ASN A 498 -4.09 -33.17 -4.00
C ASN A 498 -3.02 -32.99 -5.08
N HIS A 499 -3.31 -33.39 -6.33
CA HIS A 499 -2.37 -33.29 -7.44
C HIS A 499 -2.18 -31.88 -8.01
N GLU A 500 -3.10 -30.94 -7.77
CA GLU A 500 -2.99 -29.58 -8.31
C GLU A 500 -1.94 -28.74 -7.57
N LEU A 501 -1.95 -28.81 -6.23
CA LEU A 501 -0.96 -28.12 -5.40
C LEU A 501 -0.69 -28.93 -4.13
N GLN A 502 0.43 -29.65 -4.12
CA GLN A 502 0.91 -30.36 -2.94
C GLN A 502 1.66 -29.39 -2.01
N PRO A 503 1.36 -29.39 -0.70
CA PRO A 503 2.23 -28.73 0.27
C PRO A 503 3.61 -29.41 0.24
N ARG A 504 4.66 -28.62 0.46
CA ARG A 504 6.04 -29.15 0.51
C ARG A 504 6.32 -29.93 1.79
N ALA A 505 5.65 -29.56 2.86
CA ALA A 505 5.66 -30.30 4.11
C ALA A 505 4.34 -30.02 4.85
N THR A 506 3.96 -30.97 5.68
CA THR A 506 2.89 -30.82 6.67
C THR A 506 3.45 -31.17 8.04
N LEU A 507 2.86 -30.60 9.09
CA LEU A 507 3.21 -30.93 10.48
C LEU A 507 1.98 -30.78 11.36
N SER A 508 1.77 -31.73 12.25
CA SER A 508 0.74 -31.68 13.27
C SER A 508 1.26 -32.23 14.59
N PHE A 509 0.51 -31.99 15.68
CA PHE A 509 0.85 -32.59 16.96
C PHE A 509 0.79 -34.13 16.92
N THR A 510 -0.05 -34.70 16.05
CA THR A 510 -0.14 -36.15 15.84
C THR A 510 1.11 -36.78 15.26
N ASP A 511 1.88 -36.05 14.45
CA ASP A 511 3.14 -36.57 13.89
C ASP A 511 4.16 -36.83 15.02
N TYR A 512 4.22 -35.92 16.01
CA TYR A 512 5.03 -36.12 17.20
C TYR A 512 4.55 -37.30 18.06
N MET A 513 3.23 -37.50 18.18
CA MET A 513 2.67 -38.64 18.90
C MET A 513 3.03 -39.96 18.22
N GLY A 514 2.94 -40.02 16.89
CA GLY A 514 3.25 -41.22 16.10
C GLY A 514 4.71 -41.65 16.26
N GLU A 515 5.65 -40.69 16.19
CA GLU A 515 7.08 -40.97 16.42
C GLU A 515 7.35 -41.50 17.84
N VAL A 516 6.67 -40.95 18.85
CA VAL A 516 6.80 -41.44 20.23
C VAL A 516 6.23 -42.86 20.35
N ASN A 517 5.07 -43.15 19.76
CA ASN A 517 4.50 -44.49 19.74
C ASN A 517 5.42 -45.54 19.08
N ARG A 518 6.06 -45.15 17.96
CA ARG A 518 7.09 -45.96 17.29
C ARG A 518 8.24 -46.29 18.23
N LEU A 519 8.73 -45.30 18.98
CA LEU A 519 9.87 -45.44 19.89
C LEU A 519 9.54 -46.33 21.10
N PHE A 520 8.35 -46.17 21.72
CA PHE A 520 7.87 -47.08 22.79
C PHE A 520 7.69 -48.52 22.31
N SER A 521 7.48 -48.70 21.00
CA SER A 521 7.35 -50.01 20.37
C SER A 521 8.69 -50.55 19.81
N GLY A 522 9.81 -50.12 20.39
CA GLY A 522 11.16 -50.58 20.01
C GLY A 522 11.68 -49.98 18.69
N GLY A 523 11.11 -48.87 18.24
CA GLY A 523 11.58 -48.11 17.07
C GLY A 523 11.13 -48.65 15.71
N ASN A 524 10.34 -49.72 15.66
CA ASN A 524 9.93 -50.35 14.41
C ASN A 524 8.88 -49.49 13.66
N PRO A 525 9.15 -49.05 12.40
CA PRO A 525 8.26 -48.17 11.62
C PRO A 525 6.81 -48.66 11.48
N LYS A 526 6.56 -49.96 11.61
CA LYS A 526 5.20 -50.52 11.58
C LYS A 526 4.29 -49.97 12.70
N TRP A 527 4.89 -49.48 13.79
CA TRP A 527 4.19 -48.90 14.94
C TRP A 527 4.10 -47.37 14.92
N LEU A 528 4.43 -46.73 13.78
CA LEU A 528 4.21 -45.30 13.61
C LEU A 528 2.72 -44.90 13.67
N PRO A 529 1.77 -45.67 13.10
CA PRO A 529 0.35 -45.36 13.24
C PRO A 529 -0.10 -45.45 14.70
N LEU A 530 -0.96 -44.50 15.11
CA LEU A 530 -1.54 -44.45 16.44
C LEU A 530 -2.82 -45.29 16.53
N ASP A 531 -3.01 -45.98 17.65
CA ASP A 531 -4.29 -46.61 17.97
C ASP A 531 -5.35 -45.53 18.22
N GLN A 532 -6.47 -45.61 17.51
CA GLN A 532 -7.54 -44.59 17.56
C GLN A 532 -8.46 -44.77 18.78
N THR A 533 -7.88 -44.91 19.97
CA THR A 533 -8.59 -44.87 21.25
C THR A 533 -8.12 -43.66 22.06
N ASP A 534 -9.04 -43.04 22.81
CA ASP A 534 -8.70 -41.85 23.60
C ASP A 534 -7.56 -42.14 24.59
N ASP A 535 -7.53 -43.33 25.20
CA ASP A 535 -6.47 -43.71 26.15
C ASP A 535 -5.09 -43.81 25.47
N ALA A 536 -5.01 -44.40 24.26
CA ALA A 536 -3.76 -44.53 23.53
C ALA A 536 -3.23 -43.16 23.05
N ILE A 537 -4.11 -42.31 22.51
CA ILE A 537 -3.74 -40.97 22.07
C ILE A 537 -3.37 -40.07 23.25
N ALA A 538 -4.11 -40.16 24.36
CA ALA A 538 -3.78 -39.43 25.58
C ALA A 538 -2.42 -39.85 26.13
N ALA A 539 -2.12 -41.14 26.13
CA ALA A 539 -0.82 -41.68 26.55
C ALA A 539 0.31 -41.20 25.61
N ALA A 540 0.12 -41.31 24.28
CA ALA A 540 1.10 -40.86 23.30
C ALA A 540 1.35 -39.34 23.41
N GLY A 541 0.29 -38.52 23.45
CA GLY A 541 0.41 -37.07 23.58
C GLY A 541 1.00 -36.62 24.91
N PHE A 542 0.73 -37.34 26.01
CA PHE A 542 1.44 -37.11 27.28
C PHE A 542 2.93 -37.44 27.14
N ALA A 543 3.24 -38.60 26.54
CA ALA A 543 4.60 -39.07 26.35
C ALA A 543 5.44 -38.15 25.44
N THR A 544 4.84 -37.55 24.42
CA THR A 544 5.48 -36.52 23.57
C THR A 544 5.99 -35.33 24.36
N MET A 545 5.27 -34.92 25.40
CA MET A 545 5.66 -33.77 26.21
C MET A 545 6.52 -34.16 27.43
N MET A 546 6.67 -35.46 27.73
CA MET A 546 7.49 -35.88 28.86
C MET A 546 8.95 -35.46 28.68
N GLY A 547 9.53 -34.85 29.71
CA GLY A 547 10.93 -34.40 29.68
C GLY A 547 11.20 -33.17 28.81
N SER A 548 10.15 -32.48 28.33
CA SER A 548 10.23 -31.23 27.57
C SER A 548 9.25 -30.19 28.12
N SER A 549 9.50 -28.91 27.85
CA SER A 549 8.51 -27.86 28.13
C SER A 549 7.37 -27.96 27.10
N PRO A 550 6.09 -27.84 27.51
CA PRO A 550 4.97 -27.75 26.56
C PRO A 550 5.12 -26.61 25.54
N ILE A 551 5.84 -25.56 25.92
CA ILE A 551 6.14 -24.40 25.06
C ILE A 551 6.92 -24.80 23.81
N ASN A 552 7.74 -25.86 23.87
CA ASN A 552 8.50 -26.35 22.70
C ASN A 552 7.62 -26.90 21.58
N PHE A 553 6.32 -27.07 21.83
CA PHE A 553 5.32 -27.50 20.86
C PHE A 553 4.33 -26.38 20.51
N SER A 554 4.58 -25.14 20.92
CA SER A 554 3.63 -24.02 20.78
C SER A 554 3.23 -23.72 19.33
N HIS A 555 4.03 -24.16 18.36
CA HIS A 555 3.77 -24.04 16.92
C HIS A 555 2.71 -25.02 16.41
N VAL A 556 2.42 -26.11 17.13
CA VAL A 556 1.45 -27.16 16.73
C VAL A 556 0.35 -27.43 17.77
N VAL A 557 0.58 -27.06 19.03
CA VAL A 557 -0.40 -27.22 20.12
C VAL A 557 -0.26 -26.09 21.13
N ASP A 558 -1.36 -25.63 21.71
CA ASP A 558 -1.31 -24.59 22.74
C ASP A 558 -0.79 -25.13 24.09
N PHE A 559 -0.37 -24.23 24.99
CA PHE A 559 0.22 -24.61 26.29
C PHE A 559 -0.70 -25.51 27.12
N ASN A 560 -2.01 -25.32 26.99
CA ASN A 560 -3.02 -26.10 27.69
C ASN A 560 -3.44 -27.37 26.93
N VAL A 561 -2.86 -27.69 25.78
CA VAL A 561 -3.16 -28.92 25.03
C VAL A 561 -4.66 -29.06 24.72
N GLN A 562 -5.29 -27.93 24.41
CA GLN A 562 -6.70 -27.84 24.02
C GLN A 562 -6.83 -27.61 22.53
N ASN A 563 -6.05 -26.68 22.00
CA ASN A 563 -6.07 -26.33 20.60
C ASN A 563 -4.83 -26.90 19.94
N SER A 564 -4.97 -27.42 18.73
CA SER A 564 -3.86 -27.89 17.91
C SER A 564 -4.01 -27.43 16.47
N THR A 565 -2.95 -27.58 15.69
CA THR A 565 -2.96 -27.24 14.26
C THR A 565 -2.45 -28.35 13.36
N VAL A 566 -2.89 -28.27 12.11
CA VAL A 566 -2.22 -28.86 10.97
C VAL A 566 -1.57 -27.72 10.18
N SER A 567 -0.25 -27.67 10.23
CA SER A 567 0.58 -26.68 9.56
C SER A 567 0.96 -27.18 8.16
N LEU A 568 0.82 -26.31 7.15
CA LEU A 568 1.05 -26.64 5.74
C LEU A 568 2.02 -25.62 5.13
N TRP A 569 3.15 -26.08 4.58
CA TRP A 569 4.16 -25.21 3.96
C TRP A 569 4.03 -25.22 2.44
N TYR A 570 4.02 -24.02 1.84
CA TYR A 570 3.92 -23.82 0.40
C TYR A 570 5.16 -23.15 -0.19
N LYS A 571 5.37 -23.40 -1.49
CA LYS A 571 6.54 -22.95 -2.24
C LYS A 571 6.68 -21.42 -2.33
N ASP A 572 5.57 -20.70 -2.34
CA ASP A 572 5.50 -19.25 -2.53
C ASP A 572 4.18 -18.71 -1.97
N ASN A 573 4.01 -17.40 -1.97
CA ASN A 573 2.78 -16.70 -1.60
C ASN A 573 2.17 -15.95 -2.79
N LYS A 574 2.37 -16.43 -4.01
CA LYS A 574 1.70 -15.86 -5.18
C LYS A 574 0.21 -16.12 -5.08
N GLN A 575 -0.60 -15.24 -5.67
CA GLN A 575 -2.05 -15.36 -5.58
C GLN A 575 -2.58 -16.74 -6.02
N GLU A 576 -2.01 -17.31 -7.08
CA GLU A 576 -2.39 -18.65 -7.57
C GLU A 576 -2.17 -19.74 -6.52
N THR A 577 -1.05 -19.67 -5.79
CA THR A 577 -0.72 -20.62 -4.73
C THR A 577 -1.61 -20.40 -3.52
N VAL A 578 -1.90 -19.14 -3.17
CA VAL A 578 -2.82 -18.79 -2.07
C VAL A 578 -4.22 -19.33 -2.34
N ASP A 579 -4.75 -19.08 -3.55
CA ASP A 579 -6.09 -19.53 -3.95
C ASP A 579 -6.18 -21.06 -3.95
N ALA A 580 -5.22 -21.75 -4.56
CA ALA A 580 -5.20 -23.21 -4.62
C ALA A 580 -4.99 -23.85 -3.23
N ALA A 581 -4.14 -23.27 -2.38
CA ALA A 581 -3.92 -23.75 -1.01
C ALA A 581 -5.20 -23.66 -0.17
N LEU A 582 -5.87 -22.51 -0.21
CA LEU A 582 -7.11 -22.29 0.55
C LEU A 582 -8.27 -23.10 0.01
N GLU A 583 -8.37 -23.29 -1.32
CA GLU A 583 -9.38 -24.15 -1.92
C GLU A 583 -9.17 -25.61 -1.50
N SER A 584 -7.94 -26.12 -1.57
CA SER A 584 -7.61 -27.46 -1.09
C SER A 584 -7.92 -27.63 0.39
N ALA A 585 -7.62 -26.62 1.21
CA ALA A 585 -7.90 -26.66 2.64
C ALA A 585 -9.41 -26.63 2.92
N ARG A 586 -10.19 -25.81 2.21
CA ARG A 586 -11.67 -25.79 2.31
C ARG A 586 -12.29 -27.13 1.94
N GLN A 587 -11.81 -27.76 0.87
CA GLN A 587 -12.29 -29.07 0.45
C GLN A 587 -11.95 -30.15 1.49
N ALA A 588 -10.76 -30.11 2.08
CA ALA A 588 -10.37 -31.02 3.14
C ALA A 588 -11.25 -30.84 4.39
N VAL A 589 -11.44 -29.59 4.83
CA VAL A 589 -12.31 -29.25 5.97
C VAL A 589 -13.77 -29.66 5.72
N ALA A 590 -14.28 -29.46 4.50
CA ALA A 590 -15.63 -29.88 4.13
C ALA A 590 -15.82 -31.41 4.16
N GLN A 591 -14.76 -32.19 3.89
CA GLN A 591 -14.81 -33.65 3.94
C GLN A 591 -14.75 -34.20 5.37
N VAL A 592 -13.91 -33.63 6.23
CA VAL A 592 -13.79 -34.07 7.63
C VAL A 592 -14.91 -33.53 8.53
N GLY A 593 -15.49 -32.39 8.16
CA GLY A 593 -16.51 -31.66 8.91
C GLY A 593 -15.93 -30.47 9.68
N GLU A 594 -16.70 -29.38 9.76
CA GLU A 594 -16.28 -28.16 10.48
C GLU A 594 -16.60 -28.21 11.99
N ASP A 595 -17.73 -28.79 12.37
CA ASP A 595 -18.23 -28.78 13.75
C ASP A 595 -18.28 -30.21 14.30
N HIS A 596 -17.38 -30.51 15.23
CA HIS A 596 -17.31 -31.77 15.97
C HIS A 596 -17.89 -31.59 17.38
N PRO A 597 -18.26 -32.66 18.11
CA PRO A 597 -18.87 -32.51 19.43
C PRO A 597 -18.03 -31.68 20.42
N GLU A 598 -16.70 -31.83 20.40
CA GLU A 598 -15.80 -31.20 21.38
C GLU A 598 -14.93 -30.06 20.82
N PHE A 599 -14.81 -29.95 19.49
CA PHE A 599 -13.94 -28.96 18.83
C PHE A 599 -14.54 -28.49 17.50
N ARG A 600 -13.88 -27.51 16.89
CA ARG A 600 -14.20 -26.96 15.57
C ARG A 600 -12.96 -26.93 14.71
N VAL A 601 -13.09 -27.27 13.45
CA VAL A 601 -12.03 -27.13 12.45
C VAL A 601 -12.16 -25.76 11.81
N ARG A 602 -11.15 -24.91 12.01
CA ARG A 602 -11.13 -23.54 11.51
C ARG A 602 -9.91 -23.34 10.63
N LEU A 603 -10.16 -23.01 9.37
CA LEU A 603 -9.11 -22.48 8.51
C LEU A 603 -8.63 -21.15 9.11
N GLY A 604 -7.35 -21.03 9.41
CA GLY A 604 -6.87 -19.74 9.86
C GLY A 604 -5.47 -19.72 10.45
N THR A 605 -4.90 -18.52 10.37
CA THR A 605 -3.52 -18.15 10.70
C THR A 605 -2.48 -18.62 9.66
N GLY A 606 -1.24 -18.17 9.83
CA GLY A 606 -0.18 -18.30 8.83
C GLY A 606 -0.20 -17.21 7.75
N VAL A 607 0.90 -17.13 7.02
CA VAL A 607 1.15 -16.10 5.99
C VAL A 607 0.09 -16.15 4.88
N ILE A 608 -0.30 -17.35 4.44
CA ILE A 608 -1.26 -17.54 3.34
C ILE A 608 -2.65 -17.01 3.72
N ALA A 609 -3.14 -17.35 4.92
CA ALA A 609 -4.47 -16.92 5.36
C ALA A 609 -4.54 -15.41 5.63
N LEU A 610 -3.50 -14.84 6.25
CA LEU A 610 -3.44 -13.40 6.51
C LEU A 610 -3.31 -12.59 5.22
N GLN A 611 -2.54 -13.08 4.24
CA GLN A 611 -2.49 -12.46 2.93
C GLN A 611 -3.85 -12.50 2.22
N GLN A 612 -4.55 -13.63 2.28
CA GLN A 612 -5.89 -13.70 1.69
C GLN A 612 -6.87 -12.77 2.38
N ALA A 613 -6.78 -12.59 3.70
CA ALA A 613 -7.63 -11.64 4.41
C ALA A 613 -7.45 -10.22 3.85
N MET A 614 -6.22 -9.79 3.58
CA MET A 614 -5.96 -8.50 2.91
C MET A 614 -6.53 -8.44 1.50
N ASN A 615 -6.36 -9.50 0.71
CA ASN A 615 -6.89 -9.57 -0.65
C ASN A 615 -8.42 -9.53 -0.70
N SER A 616 -9.08 -10.18 0.27
CA SER A 616 -10.55 -10.21 0.38
C SER A 616 -11.12 -8.80 0.60
N VAL A 617 -10.38 -7.93 1.30
CA VAL A 617 -10.73 -6.52 1.47
C VAL A 617 -10.63 -5.79 0.14
N VAL A 618 -9.55 -5.98 -0.61
CA VAL A 618 -9.37 -5.37 -1.93
C VAL A 618 -10.53 -5.76 -2.85
N GLU A 619 -10.84 -7.06 -2.94
CA GLU A 619 -11.93 -7.57 -3.78
C GLU A 619 -13.29 -6.98 -3.38
N ARG A 620 -13.59 -6.93 -2.07
CA ARG A 620 -14.87 -6.48 -1.55
C ARG A 620 -15.06 -4.96 -1.61
N TYR A 621 -14.00 -4.20 -1.33
CA TYR A 621 -14.09 -2.75 -1.12
C TYR A 621 -13.59 -1.91 -2.29
N HIS A 622 -12.75 -2.42 -3.20
CA HIS A 622 -12.22 -1.61 -4.32
C HIS A 622 -13.35 -0.98 -5.16
N TRP A 623 -14.26 -1.81 -5.69
CA TRP A 623 -15.38 -1.33 -6.50
C TRP A 623 -16.42 -0.56 -5.68
N PHE A 624 -16.59 -0.92 -4.41
CA PHE A 624 -17.51 -0.23 -3.52
C PHE A 624 -17.05 1.21 -3.24
N ILE A 625 -15.79 1.40 -2.86
CA ILE A 625 -15.19 2.71 -2.63
C ILE A 625 -15.19 3.53 -3.93
N LEU A 626 -14.79 2.93 -5.05
CA LEU A 626 -14.84 3.60 -6.35
C LEU A 626 -16.26 4.03 -6.73
N GLY A 627 -17.27 3.22 -6.42
CA GLY A 627 -18.68 3.55 -6.57
C GLY A 627 -19.10 4.74 -5.70
N LEU A 628 -18.68 4.79 -4.43
CA LEU A 628 -18.95 5.93 -3.54
C LEU A 628 -18.31 7.23 -4.04
N VAL A 629 -17.06 7.18 -4.49
CA VAL A 629 -16.38 8.35 -5.07
C VAL A 629 -17.11 8.83 -6.33
N ASN A 630 -17.44 7.92 -7.24
CA ASN A 630 -18.22 8.24 -8.44
C ASN A 630 -19.58 8.86 -8.10
N LEU A 631 -20.28 8.34 -7.09
CA LEU A 631 -21.56 8.88 -6.63
C LEU A 631 -21.40 10.29 -6.05
N ALA A 632 -20.41 10.51 -5.18
CA ALA A 632 -20.15 11.83 -4.60
C ALA A 632 -19.80 12.86 -5.70
N VAL A 633 -18.90 12.48 -6.60
CA VAL A 633 -18.54 13.28 -7.77
C VAL A 633 -19.77 13.58 -8.63
N MET A 634 -20.63 12.60 -8.88
CA MET A 634 -21.84 12.78 -9.67
C MET A 634 -22.77 13.79 -9.01
N VAL A 635 -23.00 13.68 -7.70
CA VAL A 635 -23.84 14.60 -6.93
C VAL A 635 -23.28 16.02 -6.95
N ILE A 636 -21.98 16.17 -6.68
CA ILE A 636 -21.30 17.47 -6.64
C ILE A 636 -21.33 18.15 -8.02
N SER A 637 -20.99 17.41 -9.07
CA SER A 637 -20.96 17.93 -10.43
C SER A 637 -22.37 18.24 -10.94
N ALA A 638 -23.35 17.37 -10.68
CA ALA A 638 -24.73 17.60 -11.08
C ALA A 638 -25.33 18.82 -10.37
N TYR A 639 -24.99 19.03 -9.10
CA TYR A 639 -25.38 20.22 -8.34
C TYR A 639 -24.72 21.48 -8.90
N ALA A 640 -23.42 21.45 -9.14
CA ALA A 640 -22.63 22.59 -9.60
C ALA A 640 -23.05 23.09 -10.99
N TYR A 641 -23.27 22.15 -11.93
CA TYR A 641 -23.67 22.44 -13.30
C TYR A 641 -25.20 22.41 -13.51
N ARG A 642 -25.99 22.15 -12.44
CA ARG A 642 -27.45 21.95 -12.50
C ARG A 642 -27.88 20.97 -13.59
N SER A 643 -27.09 19.93 -13.83
CA SER A 643 -27.26 18.99 -14.93
C SER A 643 -26.58 17.65 -14.66
N LEU A 644 -27.36 16.57 -14.69
CA LEU A 644 -26.83 15.21 -14.59
C LEU A 644 -25.92 14.86 -15.78
N MET A 645 -26.18 15.44 -16.95
CA MET A 645 -25.36 15.20 -18.14
C MET A 645 -23.93 15.75 -17.96
N ALA A 646 -23.76 16.86 -17.24
CA ALA A 646 -22.43 17.40 -16.94
C ALA A 646 -21.61 16.41 -16.09
N ALA A 647 -22.24 15.78 -15.10
CA ALA A 647 -21.61 14.75 -14.29
C ALA A 647 -21.18 13.54 -15.15
N VAL A 648 -22.03 13.07 -16.07
CA VAL A 648 -21.68 11.96 -16.98
C VAL A 648 -20.51 12.32 -17.89
N ILE A 649 -20.50 13.52 -18.47
CA ILE A 649 -19.41 14.00 -19.33
C ILE A 649 -18.07 14.06 -18.58
N LEU A 650 -18.08 14.44 -17.30
CA LEU A 650 -16.89 14.47 -16.45
C LEU A 650 -16.44 13.07 -16.01
N LEU A 651 -17.38 12.18 -15.69
CA LEU A 651 -17.08 10.85 -15.17
C LEU A 651 -16.54 9.88 -16.23
N VAL A 652 -16.95 10.00 -17.50
CA VAL A 652 -16.50 9.08 -18.55
C VAL A 652 -14.97 9.09 -18.76
N PRO A 653 -14.31 10.26 -18.95
CA PRO A 653 -12.85 10.34 -19.03
C PRO A 653 -12.15 9.81 -17.77
N VAL A 654 -12.65 10.16 -16.59
CA VAL A 654 -12.01 9.79 -15.32
C VAL A 654 -12.07 8.29 -15.06
N ASN A 655 -13.21 7.64 -15.30
CA ASN A 655 -13.31 6.19 -15.16
C ASN A 655 -12.49 5.46 -16.22
N LEU A 656 -12.47 5.96 -17.46
CA LEU A 656 -11.58 5.42 -18.49
C LEU A 656 -10.11 5.54 -18.09
N SER A 657 -9.71 6.63 -17.42
CA SER A 657 -8.36 6.78 -16.86
C SER A 657 -8.06 5.69 -15.83
N ASN A 658 -9.02 5.37 -14.96
CA ASN A 658 -8.85 4.31 -13.96
C ASN A 658 -8.70 2.92 -14.61
N PHE A 659 -9.49 2.60 -15.65
CA PHE A 659 -9.32 1.37 -16.41
C PHE A 659 -7.96 1.30 -17.14
N LEU A 660 -7.50 2.43 -17.69
CA LEU A 660 -6.18 2.52 -18.32
C LEU A 660 -5.04 2.40 -17.29
N LEU A 661 -5.22 2.93 -16.08
CA LEU A 661 -4.27 2.74 -14.99
C LEU A 661 -4.15 1.24 -14.66
N GLY A 662 -5.27 0.55 -14.47
CA GLY A 662 -5.24 -0.88 -14.21
C GLY A 662 -4.68 -1.69 -15.39
N ALA A 663 -5.02 -1.35 -16.63
CA ALA A 663 -4.37 -1.94 -17.81
C ALA A 663 -2.84 -1.74 -17.78
N SER A 664 -2.38 -0.57 -17.34
CA SER A 664 -0.95 -0.27 -17.17
C SER A 664 -0.33 -1.12 -16.06
N MET A 665 -1.03 -1.32 -14.93
CA MET A 665 -0.57 -2.22 -13.86
C MET A 665 -0.37 -3.65 -14.35
N HIS A 666 -1.32 -4.18 -15.13
CA HIS A 666 -1.20 -5.51 -15.73
C HIS A 666 0.05 -5.62 -16.63
N VAL A 667 0.25 -4.64 -17.54
CA VAL A 667 1.40 -4.62 -18.46
C VAL A 667 2.73 -4.50 -17.71
N LEU A 668 2.76 -3.75 -16.61
CA LEU A 668 3.95 -3.58 -15.76
C LEU A 668 4.18 -4.74 -14.79
N GLY A 669 3.27 -5.72 -14.72
CA GLY A 669 3.35 -6.84 -13.78
C GLY A 669 3.14 -6.44 -12.31
N ILE A 670 2.44 -5.33 -12.06
CA ILE A 670 2.12 -4.84 -10.72
C ILE A 670 0.78 -5.43 -10.29
N GLY A 671 0.78 -6.19 -9.19
CA GLY A 671 -0.44 -6.75 -8.59
C GLY A 671 -1.31 -5.67 -7.95
N MET A 672 -2.62 -5.91 -7.87
CA MET A 672 -3.54 -5.02 -7.17
C MET A 672 -3.55 -5.37 -5.67
N ASP A 673 -2.83 -4.57 -4.88
CA ASP A 673 -2.81 -4.64 -3.43
C ASP A 673 -3.59 -3.47 -2.78
N ILE A 674 -3.65 -3.45 -1.45
CA ILE A 674 -4.35 -2.41 -0.68
C ILE A 674 -3.82 -1.01 -1.02
N ASN A 675 -2.51 -0.87 -1.25
CA ASN A 675 -1.90 0.41 -1.54
C ASN A 675 -2.24 0.91 -2.95
N ALA A 676 -2.28 0.01 -3.94
CA ALA A 676 -2.68 0.31 -5.29
C ALA A 676 -4.16 0.75 -5.36
N VAL A 677 -5.03 0.20 -4.50
CA VAL A 677 -6.43 0.67 -4.37
C VAL A 677 -6.48 2.14 -3.97
N ILE A 678 -5.63 2.58 -3.04
CA ILE A 678 -5.57 3.98 -2.63
C ILE A 678 -5.21 4.87 -3.83
N VAL A 679 -4.20 4.50 -4.60
CA VAL A 679 -3.78 5.26 -5.81
C VAL A 679 -4.88 5.30 -6.87
N ALA A 680 -5.57 4.17 -7.12
CA ALA A 680 -6.67 4.09 -8.07
C ALA A 680 -7.85 5.00 -7.68
N VAL A 681 -8.29 4.93 -6.42
CA VAL A 681 -9.40 5.74 -5.91
C VAL A 681 -9.04 7.23 -5.89
N MET A 682 -7.83 7.57 -5.45
CA MET A 682 -7.33 8.94 -5.49
C MET A 682 -7.19 9.48 -6.91
N GLY A 683 -6.84 8.61 -7.85
CA GLY A 683 -6.76 8.92 -9.27
C GLY A 683 -8.09 9.40 -9.87
N VAL A 684 -9.22 8.91 -9.35
CA VAL A 684 -10.56 9.40 -9.70
C VAL A 684 -10.80 10.79 -9.08
N GLY A 685 -10.48 10.93 -7.79
CA GLY A 685 -10.64 12.19 -7.06
C GLY A 685 -9.86 13.35 -7.69
N VAL A 686 -8.56 13.15 -7.92
CA VAL A 686 -7.65 14.17 -8.48
C VAL A 686 -7.76 14.28 -10.00
N GLY A 687 -8.18 13.22 -10.68
CA GLY A 687 -8.29 13.19 -12.14
C GLY A 687 -9.40 14.07 -12.70
N ILE A 688 -10.47 14.27 -11.94
CA ILE A 688 -11.65 14.98 -12.42
C ILE A 688 -11.45 16.47 -12.61
N ASP A 689 -10.47 17.06 -11.94
CA ASP A 689 -10.34 18.52 -11.91
C ASP A 689 -9.99 19.11 -13.25
N TYR A 690 -9.11 18.44 -13.99
CA TYR A 690 -8.81 18.83 -15.37
C TYR A 690 -10.10 18.93 -16.17
N GLY A 691 -11.03 18.00 -15.93
CA GLY A 691 -12.35 18.01 -16.53
C GLY A 691 -13.22 19.17 -16.05
N ILE A 692 -13.27 19.43 -14.73
CA ILE A 692 -14.08 20.52 -14.16
C ILE A 692 -13.61 21.88 -14.68
N TYR A 693 -12.30 22.16 -14.65
CA TYR A 693 -11.77 23.43 -15.14
C TYR A 693 -11.99 23.61 -16.64
N LEU A 694 -11.71 22.57 -17.44
CA LEU A 694 -11.89 22.65 -18.89
C LEU A 694 -13.37 22.78 -19.28
N LEU A 695 -14.26 22.02 -18.63
CA LEU A 695 -15.70 22.10 -18.90
C LEU A 695 -16.27 23.45 -18.49
N SER A 696 -15.87 24.00 -17.34
CA SER A 696 -16.26 25.36 -16.94
C SER A 696 -15.85 26.38 -17.98
N ARG A 697 -14.60 26.29 -18.47
CA ARG A 697 -14.12 27.21 -19.51
C ARG A 697 -14.87 27.06 -20.83
N ILE A 698 -15.21 25.84 -21.24
CA ILE A 698 -16.03 25.62 -22.44
C ILE A 698 -17.40 26.30 -22.29
N CYS A 699 -18.04 26.21 -21.11
CA CYS A 699 -19.30 26.92 -20.86
C CYS A 699 -19.16 28.44 -20.99
N GLU A 700 -18.12 29.02 -20.39
CA GLU A 700 -17.84 30.47 -20.46
C GLU A 700 -17.60 30.94 -21.89
N GLU A 701 -16.71 30.27 -22.62
CA GLU A 701 -16.36 30.64 -23.99
C GLU A 701 -17.53 30.42 -24.97
N TYR A 702 -18.43 29.50 -24.66
CA TYR A 702 -19.64 29.25 -25.45
C TYR A 702 -20.61 30.43 -25.39
N THR A 703 -20.82 31.01 -24.21
CA THR A 703 -21.62 32.23 -24.06
C THR A 703 -20.91 33.45 -24.65
N ALA A 704 -19.59 33.55 -24.48
CA ALA A 704 -18.79 34.69 -24.98
C ALA A 704 -18.69 34.76 -26.52
N HIS A 705 -18.72 33.61 -27.22
CA HIS A 705 -18.58 33.51 -28.68
C HIS A 705 -19.92 33.24 -29.40
N ASP A 706 -21.01 33.87 -28.98
CA ASP A 706 -22.33 33.76 -29.62
C ASP A 706 -22.79 32.30 -29.86
N HIS A 707 -22.54 31.40 -28.90
CA HIS A 707 -22.94 29.99 -28.96
C HIS A 707 -22.25 29.18 -30.08
N ASN A 708 -21.07 29.60 -30.52
CA ASN A 708 -20.25 28.87 -31.48
C ASN A 708 -19.37 27.80 -30.80
N LEU A 709 -19.87 26.54 -30.78
CA LEU A 709 -19.22 25.44 -30.05
C LEU A 709 -17.77 25.14 -30.51
N PRO A 710 -17.44 25.06 -31.82
CA PRO A 710 -16.06 24.88 -32.25
C PRO A 710 -15.09 25.97 -31.76
N GLN A 711 -15.51 27.23 -31.81
CA GLN A 711 -14.68 28.34 -31.33
C GLN A 711 -14.51 28.30 -29.81
N ALA A 712 -15.60 28.01 -29.08
CA ALA A 712 -15.57 27.85 -27.63
C ALA A 712 -14.62 26.73 -27.18
N ILE A 713 -14.68 25.56 -27.83
CA ILE A 713 -13.78 24.44 -27.55
C ILE A 713 -12.33 24.81 -27.85
N ASN A 714 -12.05 25.48 -28.97
CA ASN A 714 -10.70 25.89 -29.33
C ASN A 714 -10.15 26.91 -28.30
N ALA A 715 -10.92 27.94 -27.96
CA ALA A 715 -10.54 28.95 -26.98
C ALA A 715 -10.29 28.35 -25.58
N ALA A 716 -11.17 27.44 -25.13
CA ALA A 716 -10.99 26.78 -23.84
C ALA A 716 -9.74 25.88 -23.80
N LEU A 717 -9.44 25.17 -24.89
CA LEU A 717 -8.24 24.34 -25.00
C LEU A 717 -6.96 25.17 -25.07
N THR A 718 -6.95 26.28 -25.81
CA THR A 718 -5.75 27.13 -25.95
C THR A 718 -5.49 28.04 -24.76
N THR A 719 -6.47 28.19 -23.84
CA THR A 719 -6.31 28.91 -22.57
C THR A 719 -6.11 27.93 -21.41
N THR A 720 -7.19 27.31 -20.91
CA THR A 720 -7.16 26.42 -19.74
C THR A 720 -6.40 25.13 -20.02
N GLY A 721 -6.38 24.64 -21.26
CA GLY A 721 -5.58 23.47 -21.64
C GLY A 721 -4.07 23.68 -21.48
N LYS A 722 -3.56 24.92 -21.61
CA LYS A 722 -2.14 25.23 -21.32
C LYS A 722 -1.84 25.04 -19.83
N ALA A 723 -2.72 25.53 -18.95
CA ALA A 723 -2.60 25.35 -17.51
C ALA A 723 -2.64 23.86 -17.13
N ILE A 724 -3.57 23.10 -17.71
CA ILE A 724 -3.69 21.65 -17.49
C ILE A 724 -2.41 20.91 -17.92
N MET A 725 -1.89 21.16 -19.13
CA MET A 725 -0.64 20.56 -19.58
C MET A 725 0.54 20.90 -18.67
N PHE A 726 0.61 22.16 -18.21
CA PHE A 726 1.66 22.60 -17.33
C PHE A 726 1.62 21.87 -15.99
N THR A 727 0.45 21.81 -15.35
CA THR A 727 0.28 21.11 -14.07
C THR A 727 0.68 19.64 -14.19
N ALA A 728 0.20 18.93 -15.21
CA ALA A 728 0.59 17.54 -15.45
C ALA A 728 2.10 17.36 -15.72
N THR A 729 2.73 18.32 -16.42
CA THR A 729 4.18 18.28 -16.67
C THR A 729 5.00 18.52 -15.40
N ILE A 730 4.58 19.45 -14.53
CA ILE A 730 5.22 19.66 -13.22
C ILE A 730 5.11 18.39 -12.37
N MET A 731 3.91 17.80 -12.32
CA MET A 731 3.66 16.55 -11.59
C MET A 731 4.60 15.44 -12.08
N LEU A 732 4.70 15.28 -13.40
CA LEU A 732 5.63 14.35 -14.02
C LEU A 732 7.06 14.61 -13.55
N LEU A 733 7.57 15.84 -13.68
CA LEU A 733 8.95 16.19 -13.29
C LEU A 733 9.21 16.01 -11.79
N GLY A 734 8.21 16.26 -10.95
CA GLY A 734 8.33 16.06 -9.50
C GLY A 734 8.37 14.60 -9.09
N ILE A 735 7.54 13.75 -9.70
CA ILE A 735 7.39 12.35 -9.29
C ILE A 735 8.37 11.41 -10.03
N LEU A 736 8.81 11.76 -11.24
CA LEU A 736 9.72 10.92 -12.04
C LEU A 736 11.01 10.48 -11.30
N PRO A 737 11.66 11.30 -10.45
CA PRO A 737 12.82 10.88 -9.66
C PRO A 737 12.56 9.64 -8.78
N TRP A 738 11.33 9.41 -8.33
CA TRP A 738 10.98 8.27 -7.49
C TRP A 738 11.22 6.94 -8.19
N TYR A 739 10.92 6.86 -9.48
CA TYR A 739 11.13 5.63 -10.24
C TYR A 739 12.61 5.27 -10.40
N PHE A 740 13.47 6.28 -10.58
CA PHE A 740 14.89 6.07 -10.87
C PHE A 740 15.79 6.06 -9.63
N LEU A 741 15.37 6.70 -8.54
CA LEU A 741 16.20 6.86 -7.34
C LEU A 741 15.76 5.96 -6.17
N SER A 742 14.56 5.36 -6.22
CA SER A 742 14.05 4.57 -5.10
C SER A 742 14.49 3.10 -5.18
N ASP A 743 15.32 2.69 -4.22
CA ASP A 743 15.63 1.28 -3.98
C ASP A 743 14.42 0.51 -3.42
N LEU A 744 13.41 1.21 -2.89
CA LEU A 744 12.13 0.63 -2.52
C LEU A 744 11.24 0.56 -3.77
N LYS A 745 11.14 -0.64 -4.37
CA LYS A 745 10.36 -0.88 -5.60
C LYS A 745 8.91 -0.39 -5.46
N PHE A 746 8.30 -0.60 -4.30
CA PHE A 746 6.94 -0.11 -4.02
C PHE A 746 6.80 1.41 -4.29
N MET A 747 7.72 2.22 -3.78
CA MET A 747 7.68 3.67 -3.96
C MET A 747 7.95 4.06 -5.42
N ALA A 748 8.80 3.31 -6.13
CA ALA A 748 9.04 3.48 -7.56
C ALA A 748 7.78 3.16 -8.39
N ASP A 749 7.13 2.04 -8.11
CA ASP A 749 5.89 1.59 -8.76
C ASP A 749 4.76 2.60 -8.51
N MET A 750 4.52 2.98 -7.25
CA MET A 750 3.47 3.95 -6.91
C MET A 750 3.75 5.31 -7.55
N GLY A 751 5.01 5.76 -7.60
CA GLY A 751 5.41 6.96 -8.33
C GLY A 751 5.11 6.86 -9.83
N MET A 752 5.41 5.72 -10.46
CA MET A 752 5.08 5.48 -11.87
C MET A 752 3.56 5.46 -12.11
N LEU A 753 2.79 4.81 -11.23
CA LEU A 753 1.33 4.77 -11.32
C LEU A 753 0.72 6.18 -11.18
N LEU A 754 1.26 7.01 -10.28
CA LEU A 754 0.85 8.41 -10.13
C LEU A 754 1.18 9.25 -11.37
N VAL A 755 2.36 9.06 -11.97
CA VAL A 755 2.72 9.71 -13.23
C VAL A 755 1.78 9.26 -14.35
N ALA A 756 1.54 7.96 -14.47
CA ALA A 756 0.67 7.40 -15.49
C ALA A 756 -0.74 7.95 -15.38
N ILE A 757 -1.36 7.91 -14.20
CA ILE A 757 -2.74 8.41 -14.03
C ILE A 757 -2.85 9.91 -14.27
N MET A 758 -1.83 10.71 -13.91
CA MET A 758 -1.84 12.15 -14.20
C MET A 758 -1.77 12.44 -15.70
N LEU A 759 -0.90 11.74 -16.42
CA LEU A 759 -0.77 11.90 -17.87
C LEU A 759 -1.99 11.38 -18.62
N ILE A 760 -2.54 10.24 -18.20
CA ILE A 760 -3.75 9.67 -18.79
C ILE A 760 -4.93 10.62 -18.56
N ASN A 761 -5.16 11.09 -17.31
CA ASN A 761 -6.21 12.06 -17.02
C ASN A 761 -6.05 13.35 -17.81
N MET A 762 -4.82 13.87 -17.95
CA MET A 762 -4.55 15.04 -18.80
C MET A 762 -4.98 14.80 -20.25
N VAL A 763 -4.53 13.70 -20.87
CA VAL A 763 -4.84 13.38 -22.27
C VAL A 763 -6.34 13.18 -22.47
N LEU A 764 -7.00 12.43 -21.58
CA LEU A 764 -8.44 12.20 -21.66
C LEU A 764 -9.23 13.48 -21.44
N SER A 765 -8.80 14.35 -20.52
CA SER A 765 -9.44 15.65 -20.33
C SER A 765 -9.28 16.55 -21.56
N LEU A 766 -8.10 16.60 -22.19
CA LEU A 766 -7.87 17.51 -23.33
C LEU A 766 -8.48 17.01 -24.64
N VAL A 767 -8.71 15.71 -24.79
CA VAL A 767 -9.20 15.11 -26.04
C VAL A 767 -10.61 14.56 -25.91
N LEU A 768 -10.85 13.66 -24.95
CA LEU A 768 -12.12 12.94 -24.83
C LEU A 768 -13.24 13.83 -24.29
N LEU A 769 -12.96 14.71 -23.32
CA LEU A 769 -14.00 15.59 -22.77
C LEU A 769 -14.57 16.55 -23.83
N PRO A 770 -13.78 17.34 -24.58
CA PRO A 770 -14.33 18.20 -25.63
C PRO A 770 -15.04 17.41 -26.73
N LEU A 771 -14.55 16.19 -27.04
CA LEU A 771 -15.19 15.28 -27.98
C LEU A 771 -16.59 14.85 -27.51
N LEU A 772 -16.76 14.54 -26.23
CA LEU A 772 -18.07 14.22 -25.65
C LEU A 772 -19.01 15.44 -25.69
N VAL A 773 -18.50 16.63 -25.37
CA VAL A 773 -19.27 17.88 -25.47
C VAL A 773 -19.73 18.12 -26.92
N TRP A 774 -18.84 17.90 -27.90
CA TRP A 774 -19.15 18.01 -29.32
C TRP A 774 -20.17 16.98 -29.81
N PHE A 775 -20.18 15.74 -29.31
CA PHE A 775 -21.20 14.78 -29.74
C PHE A 775 -22.55 15.00 -29.07
N ILE A 776 -22.55 15.30 -27.77
CA ILE A 776 -23.77 15.38 -26.96
C ILE A 776 -24.51 16.70 -27.18
N HIS A 777 -23.80 17.79 -27.51
CA HIS A 777 -24.35 19.16 -27.57
C HIS A 777 -25.22 19.49 -26.34
N PRO A 778 -24.65 19.43 -25.12
CA PRO A 778 -25.45 19.47 -23.91
C PRO A 778 -26.12 20.85 -23.70
N ARG A 779 -27.41 20.83 -23.35
CA ARG A 779 -28.22 22.05 -23.15
C ARG A 779 -27.74 22.94 -22.01
N PHE A 780 -26.95 22.43 -21.07
CA PHE A 780 -26.46 23.22 -19.94
C PHE A 780 -25.37 24.22 -20.32
N LEU A 781 -24.73 24.08 -21.49
CA LEU A 781 -23.70 25.03 -21.95
C LEU A 781 -24.26 26.43 -22.14
N ALA A 782 -25.52 26.55 -22.56
CA ALA A 782 -26.19 27.82 -22.79
C ALA A 782 -26.79 28.45 -21.52
N ARG A 783 -26.57 27.85 -20.34
CA ARG A 783 -27.13 28.35 -19.08
C ARG A 783 -26.21 29.40 -18.46
N GLU A 784 -26.78 30.55 -18.15
CA GLU A 784 -26.09 31.64 -17.46
C GLU A 784 -26.17 31.53 -15.92
N ASP A 785 -26.97 30.60 -15.38
CA ASP A 785 -27.24 30.44 -13.94
C ASP A 785 -26.41 29.33 -13.26
N LEU A 786 -25.25 28.98 -13.84
CA LEU A 786 -24.38 27.92 -13.33
C LEU A 786 -23.64 28.38 -12.07
N MET A 787 -23.38 27.45 -11.14
CA MET A 787 -22.58 27.77 -9.95
C MET A 787 -21.10 27.98 -10.33
N VAL A 788 -20.65 27.25 -11.35
CA VAL A 788 -19.26 27.22 -11.85
C VAL A 788 -19.05 28.17 -13.04
N GLY A 789 -20.10 28.44 -13.83
CA GLY A 789 -20.01 29.30 -15.02
C GLY A 789 -20.01 30.79 -14.68
N GLU A 790 -19.08 31.51 -15.29
CA GLU A 790 -18.95 32.96 -15.20
C GLU A 790 -19.68 33.66 -16.36
N SER A 791 -20.97 33.93 -16.20
CA SER A 791 -21.67 34.91 -17.05
C SER A 791 -21.48 36.33 -16.50
N PHE A 792 -20.22 36.78 -16.38
CA PHE A 792 -19.92 38.14 -15.90
C PHE A 792 -19.03 38.89 -16.89
N ASP A 793 -19.53 40.03 -17.39
CA ASP A 793 -18.74 40.93 -18.22
C ASP A 793 -17.73 41.68 -17.32
N ILE A 794 -16.45 41.32 -17.42
CA ILE A 794 -15.34 41.96 -16.71
C ILE A 794 -15.32 43.49 -16.96
N ARG A 795 -15.90 43.95 -18.08
CA ARG A 795 -16.00 45.37 -18.44
C ARG A 795 -16.94 46.14 -17.51
N GLU A 796 -17.95 45.52 -16.92
CA GLU A 796 -18.85 46.19 -15.96
C GLU A 796 -18.12 46.67 -14.71
N PHE A 797 -17.07 45.95 -14.28
CA PHE A 797 -16.25 46.33 -13.12
C PHE A 797 -15.14 47.33 -13.43
N ALA A 798 -14.77 47.47 -14.70
CA ALA A 798 -13.82 48.48 -15.18
C ALA A 798 -14.45 49.88 -15.28
N GLY A 799 -15.78 49.96 -15.49
CA GLY A 799 -16.52 51.22 -15.63
C GLY A 799 -16.57 52.10 -14.38
N GLU A 800 -16.42 51.53 -13.18
CA GLU A 800 -16.42 52.31 -11.93
C GLU A 800 -15.10 53.07 -11.67
N ALA A 801 -14.02 52.78 -12.40
CA ALA A 801 -12.73 53.44 -12.19
C ALA A 801 -12.61 54.83 -12.85
N HIS A 802 -13.65 55.30 -13.54
CA HIS A 802 -13.67 56.61 -14.22
C HIS A 802 -14.52 57.69 -13.52
N VAL A 803 -15.00 57.45 -12.29
CA VAL A 803 -15.68 58.47 -11.49
C VAL A 803 -15.15 58.46 -10.05
N ALA A 804 -13.96 59.01 -9.85
CA ALA A 804 -13.52 59.65 -8.60
C ALA A 804 -12.30 60.55 -8.88
#